data_AF-A0A1H3K6W4-F1
#
_entry.id   AF-A0A1H3K6W4-F1
#
_cell.length_a   1.000
_cell.length_b   1.000
_cell.length_c   1.000
_cell.angle_alpha   90.00
_cell.angle_beta   90.00
_cell.angle_gamma   90.00
#
_symmetry.space_group_name_H-M   'P 1'
#
loop_
_entity.id
_entity.type
_entity.pdbx_description
1 polymer ?
#
loop_
_entity_poly.entity_id
_entity_poly.type
_entity_poly.pdbx_seq_one_letter_code
_entity_poly.pdbx_strand_id
1 'polypeptide(L)'
;MSAERLLVVGGDAAGMSAAAAARRLRDAGDLAVTVLEQGPEVSYSACGIPYWVGDLVEDRDRLIARTPRDFAARDIEVRTGTRAEELDLDAGTVRTGDGETLGFDRLVLATGGRPLRPDVPGLDAPGVHGVHRLADGADIRAAVAAGARRAVVLGGGYIGLEMAEVLQARGLEVTVVLADALPMSLLDPDMGERVCKAMGDMGLDVQPDQPVRAVETGADGAPRAVTTDAGSYPCDLVVLGLGMGPEVELARAAGLRIGETGAVEVDRTQRSRSHEAVYAAGDCSQTFHRLTGEAVHVALGTHANKQGRVAGSVIGGRAARFAGVLGTALTKVGDLEIGRTGLCSGQAEAAGYDFRTETIEGTTRAGYYPGAEPITVKLVSDSGSGQLLGAQVVGGRGRASGSTSSRRRSGPGSPPRTSPARTSPTRPRSRRCTTLWWSPRGSPAGESRAEVAAATDVRDQDWYGDDLSGREHTGVSFSRVDLSETTDDGAVFTDCVFRDCRFTLSRHTDAAFLNCTFTGCSFAQAVFTDCKFVGSTFDRCTFDLATVEGGDWSFVALRRADLSRAAFTGVRMREADLTEVRAAGAILLHLDLSAAQLAGADLSGADLRGSDLTALDPREVDLTGAQVDGGQAVVLVTALGLRVGPEAAR
;
A
#
# COMPACT_ATOMS: atom_id res chain seq x y z
N MET A 1 15.05 -26.27 28.00
CA MET A 1 14.34 -25.12 28.59
C MET A 1 13.05 -24.96 27.81
N SER A 2 11.95 -24.56 28.45
CA SER A 2 10.72 -24.23 27.69
C SER A 2 10.99 -23.00 26.82
N ALA A 3 10.40 -22.95 25.61
CA ALA A 3 10.49 -21.79 24.73
C ALA A 3 9.99 -20.52 25.47
N GLU A 4 10.64 -19.39 25.22
CA GLU A 4 10.14 -18.08 25.68
C GLU A 4 8.81 -17.77 24.97
N ARG A 5 7.86 -17.14 25.65
CA ARG A 5 6.51 -16.87 25.14
C ARG A 5 6.39 -15.42 24.69
N LEU A 6 6.18 -15.21 23.40
CA LEU A 6 5.73 -13.95 22.82
C LEU A 6 4.22 -14.00 22.62
N LEU A 7 3.51 -13.15 23.36
CA LEU A 7 2.09 -12.88 23.13
C LEU A 7 1.93 -11.57 22.36
N VAL A 8 1.10 -11.56 21.34
CA VAL A 8 0.76 -10.38 20.55
C VAL A 8 -0.74 -10.13 20.65
N VAL A 9 -1.15 -8.92 21.03
CA VAL A 9 -2.56 -8.53 21.13
C VAL A 9 -2.88 -7.57 19.98
N GLY A 10 -3.71 -8.04 19.04
CA GLY A 10 -4.01 -7.39 17.76
C GLY A 10 -3.26 -8.07 16.61
N GLY A 11 -4.01 -8.56 15.62
CA GLY A 11 -3.53 -9.43 14.54
C GLY A 11 -3.59 -8.80 13.14
N ASP A 12 -3.53 -7.48 13.03
CA ASP A 12 -3.48 -6.80 11.73
C ASP A 12 -2.06 -6.35 11.34
N ALA A 13 -1.85 -5.11 10.88
CA ALA A 13 -0.58 -4.67 10.32
C ALA A 13 0.62 -4.78 11.28
N ALA A 14 0.56 -4.13 12.45
CA ALA A 14 1.68 -4.08 13.40
C ALA A 14 1.93 -5.42 14.09
N GLY A 15 0.87 -6.06 14.57
CA GLY A 15 0.96 -7.33 15.29
C GLY A 15 1.53 -8.45 14.43
N MET A 16 1.02 -8.64 13.22
CA MET A 16 1.53 -9.67 12.31
C MET A 16 2.93 -9.36 11.81
N SER A 17 3.27 -8.07 11.64
CA SER A 17 4.65 -7.65 11.36
C SER A 17 5.61 -8.00 12.48
N ALA A 18 5.21 -7.81 13.74
CA ALA A 18 6.02 -8.16 14.90
C ALA A 18 6.19 -9.68 15.05
N ALA A 19 5.09 -10.44 14.99
CA ALA A 19 5.11 -11.89 15.07
C ALA A 19 5.99 -12.51 13.96
N ALA A 20 5.80 -12.08 12.72
CA ALA A 20 6.59 -12.58 11.58
C ALA A 20 8.06 -12.15 11.64
N ALA A 21 8.37 -10.93 12.11
CA ALA A 21 9.76 -10.48 12.27
C ALA A 21 10.50 -11.25 13.36
N ALA A 22 9.86 -11.51 14.51
CA ALA A 22 10.45 -12.28 15.59
C ALA A 22 10.71 -13.74 15.17
N ARG A 23 9.71 -14.38 14.55
CA ARG A 23 9.83 -15.77 14.06
C ARG A 23 10.92 -15.97 13.01
N ARG A 24 11.21 -14.96 12.18
CA ARG A 24 12.34 -15.04 11.22
C ARG A 24 13.72 -15.10 11.89
N LEU A 25 13.82 -14.64 13.14
CA LEU A 25 15.07 -14.54 13.88
C LEU A 25 15.22 -15.62 14.95
N ARG A 26 14.10 -16.18 15.43
CA ARG A 26 14.07 -17.23 16.44
C ARG A 26 13.13 -18.35 16.04
N ASP A 27 13.60 -19.59 16.13
CA ASP A 27 12.82 -20.77 15.80
C ASP A 27 11.74 -21.08 16.87
N ALA A 28 10.89 -22.05 16.58
CA ALA A 28 9.78 -22.44 17.44
C ALA A 28 10.22 -23.12 18.75
N GLY A 29 11.45 -23.66 18.80
CA GLY A 29 12.03 -24.23 20.01
C GLY A 29 12.48 -23.16 21.01
N ASP A 30 12.90 -22.00 20.51
CA ASP A 30 13.38 -20.88 21.33
C ASP A 30 12.28 -19.86 21.67
N LEU A 31 11.32 -19.63 20.77
CA LEU A 31 10.26 -18.63 20.93
C LEU A 31 8.91 -19.19 20.47
N ALA A 32 7.96 -19.36 21.38
CA ALA A 32 6.56 -19.63 21.09
C ALA A 32 5.84 -18.31 20.82
N VAL A 33 5.13 -18.19 19.69
CA VAL A 33 4.45 -16.96 19.27
C VAL A 33 2.95 -17.22 19.16
N THR A 34 2.16 -16.53 19.98
CA THR A 34 0.70 -16.56 19.95
C THR A 34 0.17 -15.15 19.70
N VAL A 35 -0.76 -15.02 18.75
CA VAL A 35 -1.44 -13.78 18.40
C VAL A 35 -2.92 -13.89 18.76
N LEU A 36 -3.44 -12.92 19.48
CA LEU A 36 -4.86 -12.77 19.78
C LEU A 36 -5.45 -11.69 18.88
N GLU A 37 -6.49 -12.03 18.13
CA GLU A 37 -7.25 -11.10 17.32
C GLU A 37 -8.73 -11.19 17.69
N GLN A 38 -9.34 -10.06 18.06
CA GLN A 38 -10.74 -10.02 18.46
C GLN A 38 -11.69 -10.31 17.28
N GLY A 39 -11.29 -9.90 16.08
CA GLY A 39 -12.04 -10.07 14.84
C GLY A 39 -11.85 -11.45 14.22
N PRO A 40 -12.63 -11.75 13.16
CA PRO A 40 -12.48 -12.98 12.41
C PRO A 40 -11.28 -12.97 11.45
N GLU A 41 -10.80 -11.79 11.06
CA GLU A 41 -9.72 -11.62 10.08
C GLU A 41 -8.43 -11.07 10.69
N VAL A 42 -7.31 -11.48 10.10
CA VAL A 42 -5.97 -10.98 10.39
C VAL A 42 -5.32 -10.47 9.10
N SER A 43 -4.31 -9.62 9.24
CA SER A 43 -3.44 -9.19 8.14
C SER A 43 -4.21 -8.68 6.91
N TYR A 44 -5.21 -7.82 7.10
CA TYR A 44 -6.00 -7.24 6.01
C TYR A 44 -5.64 -5.78 5.73
N SER A 45 -5.99 -5.29 4.54
CA SER A 45 -5.77 -3.92 4.13
C SER A 45 -6.99 -3.06 4.49
N ALA A 46 -6.92 -2.36 5.62
CA ALA A 46 -7.95 -1.38 6.00
C ALA A 46 -8.07 -0.24 4.96
N CYS A 47 -6.96 0.17 4.33
CA CYS A 47 -6.94 1.12 3.22
C CYS A 47 -7.71 0.59 1.98
N GLY A 48 -7.93 -0.72 1.90
CA GLY A 48 -8.71 -1.37 0.86
C GLY A 48 -10.23 -1.22 1.00
N ILE A 49 -10.72 -0.89 2.21
CA ILE A 49 -12.14 -0.92 2.54
C ILE A 49 -12.97 0.05 1.66
N PRO A 50 -12.57 1.31 1.44
CA PRO A 50 -13.33 2.21 0.56
C PRO A 50 -13.47 1.65 -0.86
N TYR A 51 -12.41 1.06 -1.42
CA TYR A 51 -12.43 0.47 -2.75
C TYR A 51 -13.34 -0.76 -2.83
N TRP A 52 -13.41 -1.55 -1.76
CA TRP A 52 -14.39 -2.63 -1.66
C TRP A 52 -15.80 -2.08 -1.53
N VAL A 53 -16.07 -1.07 -0.70
CA VAL A 53 -17.38 -0.40 -0.63
C VAL A 53 -17.83 0.14 -2.00
N GLY A 54 -16.88 0.68 -2.77
CA GLY A 54 -17.09 1.24 -4.10
C GLY A 54 -17.23 0.24 -5.25
N ASP A 55 -17.17 -1.07 -4.99
CA ASP A 55 -17.09 -2.12 -6.04
C ASP A 55 -15.86 -2.01 -6.97
N LEU A 56 -14.83 -1.26 -6.58
CA LEU A 56 -13.55 -1.22 -7.31
C LEU A 56 -12.70 -2.46 -7.02
N VAL A 57 -12.86 -3.01 -5.81
CA VAL A 57 -12.40 -4.36 -5.45
C VAL A 57 -13.64 -5.19 -5.17
N GLU A 58 -13.99 -6.13 -6.05
CA GLU A 58 -15.25 -6.88 -5.93
C GLU A 58 -15.23 -7.86 -4.75
N ASP A 59 -14.13 -8.59 -4.59
CA ASP A 59 -13.97 -9.63 -3.59
C ASP A 59 -13.27 -9.09 -2.32
N ARG A 60 -13.97 -9.22 -1.19
CA ARG A 60 -13.48 -8.88 0.15
C ARG A 60 -12.15 -9.56 0.45
N ASP A 61 -11.99 -10.82 0.05
CA ASP A 61 -10.84 -11.64 0.44
C ASP A 61 -9.55 -11.18 -0.22
N ARG A 62 -9.63 -10.39 -1.31
CA ARG A 62 -8.45 -9.72 -1.88
C ARG A 62 -7.83 -8.69 -0.95
N LEU A 63 -8.57 -8.23 0.07
CA LEU A 63 -8.03 -7.34 1.09
C LEU A 63 -7.23 -8.09 2.15
N ILE A 64 -7.33 -9.42 2.23
CA ILE A 64 -6.62 -10.24 3.21
C ILE A 64 -5.29 -10.67 2.62
N ALA A 65 -4.19 -10.13 3.16
CA ALA A 65 -2.85 -10.44 2.65
C ALA A 65 -2.37 -11.85 3.07
N ARG A 66 -2.79 -12.33 4.25
CA ARG A 66 -2.44 -13.67 4.78
C ARG A 66 -3.52 -14.18 5.72
N THR A 67 -3.73 -15.49 5.69
CA THR A 67 -4.69 -16.19 6.55
C THR A 67 -4.02 -16.75 7.82
N PRO A 68 -4.78 -17.08 8.89
CA PRO A 68 -4.26 -17.79 10.05
C PRO A 68 -3.51 -19.08 9.69
N ARG A 69 -3.93 -19.78 8.64
CA ARG A 69 -3.27 -20.99 8.13
C ARG A 69 -1.85 -20.69 7.59
N ASP A 70 -1.68 -19.56 6.90
CA ASP A 70 -0.37 -19.15 6.38
C ASP A 70 0.62 -18.82 7.50
N PHE A 71 0.11 -18.32 8.63
CA PHE A 71 0.91 -18.06 9.83
C PHE A 71 1.19 -19.34 10.63
N ALA A 72 0.23 -20.25 10.72
CA ALA A 72 0.43 -21.57 11.34
C ALA A 72 1.53 -22.37 10.61
N ALA A 73 1.62 -22.27 9.28
CA ALA A 73 2.71 -22.85 8.49
C ALA A 73 4.11 -22.28 8.78
N ARG A 74 4.18 -21.24 9.62
CA ARG A 74 5.42 -20.58 10.08
C ARG A 74 5.55 -20.64 11.60
N ASP A 75 4.86 -21.57 12.25
CA ASP A 75 4.87 -21.74 13.70
C ASP A 75 4.45 -20.48 14.47
N ILE A 76 3.47 -19.74 13.92
CA ILE A 76 2.81 -18.61 14.60
C ILE A 76 1.36 -19.03 14.83
N GLU A 77 0.99 -19.18 16.10
CA GLU A 77 -0.38 -19.48 16.49
C GLU A 77 -1.22 -18.20 16.41
N VAL A 78 -2.34 -18.23 15.69
CA VAL A 78 -3.26 -17.11 15.55
C VAL A 78 -4.63 -17.53 16.07
N ARG A 79 -5.13 -16.83 17.09
CA ARG A 79 -6.45 -17.03 17.69
C ARG A 79 -7.36 -15.86 17.34
N THR A 80 -8.16 -16.02 16.30
CA THR A 80 -9.20 -15.08 15.87
C THR A 80 -10.46 -15.23 16.71
N GLY A 81 -11.28 -14.19 16.81
CA GLY A 81 -12.45 -14.20 17.70
C GLY A 81 -12.08 -14.17 19.19
N THR A 82 -10.84 -13.83 19.53
CA THR A 82 -10.31 -13.87 20.89
C THR A 82 -9.90 -12.47 21.32
N ARG A 83 -10.76 -11.83 22.11
CA ARG A 83 -10.48 -10.52 22.70
C ARG A 83 -9.64 -10.66 23.97
N ALA A 84 -8.56 -9.89 24.08
CA ALA A 84 -7.88 -9.66 25.36
C ALA A 84 -8.68 -8.67 26.21
N GLU A 85 -9.05 -9.05 27.43
CA GLU A 85 -9.87 -8.23 28.33
C GLU A 85 -9.08 -7.61 29.46
N GLU A 86 -8.10 -8.33 30.00
CA GLU A 86 -7.31 -7.91 31.15
C GLU A 86 -5.85 -8.25 30.94
N LEU A 87 -4.98 -7.31 31.30
CA LEU A 87 -3.53 -7.45 31.24
C LEU A 87 -2.97 -7.23 32.64
N ASP A 88 -2.40 -8.28 33.21
CA ASP A 88 -1.69 -8.26 34.49
C ASP A 88 -0.18 -8.26 34.21
N LEU A 89 0.46 -7.11 34.44
CA LEU A 89 1.89 -6.93 34.22
C LEU A 89 2.74 -7.65 35.27
N ASP A 90 2.28 -7.72 36.52
CA ASP A 90 3.03 -8.33 37.62
C ASP A 90 3.05 -9.86 37.48
N ALA A 91 1.91 -10.44 37.08
CA ALA A 91 1.82 -11.87 36.80
C ALA A 91 2.37 -12.24 35.41
N GLY A 92 2.54 -11.28 34.51
CA GLY A 92 2.90 -11.52 33.11
C GLY A 92 1.83 -12.31 32.37
N THR A 93 0.56 -11.94 32.52
CA THR A 93 -0.57 -12.68 31.92
C THR A 93 -1.60 -11.78 31.25
N VAL A 94 -2.31 -12.33 30.27
CA VAL A 94 -3.48 -11.73 29.63
C VAL A 94 -4.66 -12.67 29.80
N ARG A 95 -5.79 -12.15 30.27
CA ARG A 95 -7.07 -12.87 30.31
C ARG A 95 -7.89 -12.55 29.07
N THR A 96 -8.37 -13.59 28.39
CA THR A 96 -9.22 -13.49 27.21
C THR A 96 -10.70 -13.40 27.58
N GLY A 97 -11.56 -13.04 26.61
CA GLY A 97 -13.00 -12.90 26.83
C GLY A 97 -13.76 -14.18 27.12
N ASP A 98 -13.19 -15.35 26.84
CA ASP A 98 -13.70 -16.66 27.25
C ASP A 98 -13.16 -17.11 28.63
N GLY A 99 -12.34 -16.28 29.28
CA GLY A 99 -11.81 -16.52 30.62
C GLY A 99 -10.51 -17.32 30.68
N GLU A 100 -9.91 -17.68 29.54
CA GLU A 100 -8.57 -18.28 29.50
C GLU A 100 -7.51 -17.25 29.94
N THR A 101 -6.50 -17.71 30.71
CA THR A 101 -5.36 -16.88 31.11
C THR A 101 -4.10 -17.37 30.38
N LEU A 102 -3.53 -16.50 29.57
CA LEU A 102 -2.31 -16.75 28.80
C LEU A 102 -1.13 -16.01 29.42
N GLY A 103 -0.07 -16.73 29.77
CA GLY A 103 1.16 -16.13 30.25
C GLY A 103 2.10 -15.72 29.10
N PHE A 104 2.86 -14.65 29.31
CA PHE A 104 3.84 -14.14 28.36
C PHE A 104 5.16 -13.83 29.05
N ASP A 105 6.26 -13.95 28.31
CA ASP A 105 7.58 -13.45 28.72
C ASP A 105 7.90 -12.17 27.95
N ARG A 106 7.31 -12.00 26.76
CA ARG A 106 7.27 -10.77 25.95
C ARG A 106 5.84 -10.51 25.48
N LEU A 107 5.42 -9.25 25.53
CA LEU A 107 4.10 -8.82 25.04
C LEU A 107 4.27 -7.75 23.97
N VAL A 108 3.52 -7.85 22.87
CA VAL A 108 3.35 -6.77 21.89
C VAL A 108 1.89 -6.33 21.92
N LEU A 109 1.65 -5.08 22.30
CA LEU A 109 0.36 -4.42 22.13
C LEU A 109 0.30 -3.78 20.73
N ALA A 110 -0.57 -4.33 19.90
CA ALA A 110 -0.84 -3.88 18.54
C ALA A 110 -2.36 -3.70 18.34
N THR A 111 -3.02 -3.16 19.37
CA THR A 111 -4.49 -3.01 19.46
C THR A 111 -5.08 -2.03 18.45
N GLY A 112 -4.24 -1.31 17.70
CA GLY A 112 -4.65 -0.45 16.61
C GLY A 112 -5.32 0.84 17.07
N GLY A 113 -6.32 1.27 16.32
CA GLY A 113 -7.04 2.52 16.57
C GLY A 113 -8.56 2.34 16.58
N ARG A 114 -9.26 3.43 16.86
CA ARG A 114 -10.71 3.53 16.75
C ARG A 114 -11.11 4.80 15.99
N PRO A 115 -12.12 4.74 15.10
CA PRO A 115 -12.69 5.94 14.50
C PRO A 115 -13.08 6.94 15.57
N LEU A 116 -12.68 8.20 15.41
CA LEU A 116 -12.99 9.25 16.36
C LEU A 116 -14.50 9.50 16.38
N ARG A 117 -15.07 9.42 17.58
CA ARG A 117 -16.48 9.69 17.88
C ARG A 117 -16.52 10.75 18.98
N PRO A 118 -16.58 12.05 18.62
CA PRO A 118 -16.79 13.10 19.61
C PRO A 118 -18.14 12.91 20.33
N ASP A 119 -18.27 13.48 21.52
CA ASP A 119 -19.50 13.45 22.32
C ASP A 119 -20.58 14.32 21.66
N VAL A 120 -21.24 13.74 20.67
CA VAL A 120 -22.29 14.35 19.85
C VAL A 120 -23.51 13.43 19.91
N PRO A 121 -24.69 13.94 20.33
CA PRO A 121 -25.90 13.14 20.39
C PRO A 121 -26.21 12.40 19.10
N GLY A 122 -26.46 11.09 19.20
CA GLY A 122 -26.80 10.22 18.07
C GLY A 122 -25.62 9.72 17.24
N LEU A 123 -24.38 10.17 17.50
CA LEU A 123 -23.22 9.72 16.75
C LEU A 123 -22.90 8.22 16.96
N ASP A 124 -23.32 7.63 18.08
CA ASP A 124 -23.18 6.20 18.39
C ASP A 124 -24.35 5.34 17.90
N ALA A 125 -25.24 5.88 17.08
CA ALA A 125 -26.38 5.14 16.56
C ALA A 125 -25.96 4.02 15.59
N PRO A 126 -26.71 2.90 15.49
CA PRO A 126 -26.36 1.73 14.66
C PRO A 126 -26.16 1.99 13.15
N GLY A 127 -26.64 3.10 12.61
CA GLY A 127 -26.43 3.50 11.20
C GLY A 127 -25.35 4.57 10.98
N VAL A 128 -24.55 4.86 12.00
CA VAL A 128 -23.37 5.74 11.93
C VAL A 128 -22.11 4.89 11.93
N HIS A 129 -21.45 4.83 10.78
CA HIS A 129 -20.35 3.90 10.55
C HIS A 129 -19.00 4.62 10.59
N GLY A 130 -18.05 4.07 11.34
CA GLY A 130 -16.63 4.35 11.09
C GLY A 130 -16.14 3.51 9.91
N VAL A 131 -14.88 3.70 9.50
CA VAL A 131 -14.24 2.84 8.49
C VAL A 131 -12.87 2.43 9.00
N HIS A 132 -12.80 1.23 9.57
CA HIS A 132 -11.54 0.71 10.11
C HIS A 132 -11.41 -0.81 9.92
N ARG A 133 -12.51 -1.56 10.07
CA ARG A 133 -12.56 -3.03 9.96
C ARG A 133 -13.33 -3.46 8.73
N LEU A 134 -13.08 -4.69 8.27
CA LEU A 134 -13.87 -5.28 7.17
C LEU A 134 -15.36 -5.35 7.50
N ALA A 135 -15.72 -5.54 8.78
CA ALA A 135 -17.12 -5.48 9.21
C ALA A 135 -17.77 -4.11 8.93
N ASP A 136 -17.04 -3.00 9.15
CA ASP A 136 -17.55 -1.65 8.89
C ASP A 136 -17.89 -1.46 7.40
N GLY A 137 -17.00 -1.95 6.51
CA GLY A 137 -17.25 -1.95 5.07
C GLY A 137 -18.44 -2.81 4.68
N ALA A 138 -18.63 -3.96 5.34
CA ALA A 138 -19.77 -4.85 5.11
C ALA A 138 -21.10 -4.15 5.47
N ASP A 139 -21.13 -3.46 6.62
CA ASP A 139 -22.31 -2.74 7.10
C ASP A 139 -22.68 -1.60 6.16
N ILE A 140 -21.69 -0.83 5.68
CA ILE A 140 -21.92 0.25 4.71
C ILE A 140 -22.45 -0.31 3.38
N ARG A 141 -21.86 -1.40 2.88
CA ARG A 141 -22.34 -2.08 1.65
C ARG A 141 -23.77 -2.60 1.83
N ALA A 142 -24.09 -3.15 3.00
CA ALA A 142 -25.44 -3.61 3.31
C ALA A 142 -26.44 -2.46 3.34
N ALA A 143 -26.09 -1.31 3.92
CA ALA A 143 -26.92 -0.11 3.90
C ALA A 143 -27.19 0.39 2.47
N VAL A 144 -26.15 0.42 1.62
CA VAL A 144 -26.30 0.77 0.19
C VAL A 144 -27.21 -0.23 -0.53
N ALA A 145 -27.01 -1.54 -0.32
CA ALA A 145 -27.82 -2.58 -0.92
C ALA A 145 -29.28 -2.56 -0.43
N ALA A 146 -29.53 -2.12 0.80
CA ALA A 146 -30.86 -1.92 1.37
C ALA A 146 -31.58 -0.68 0.80
N GLY A 147 -30.93 0.10 -0.07
CA GLY A 147 -31.53 1.22 -0.78
C GLY A 147 -31.30 2.59 -0.15
N ALA A 148 -30.23 2.77 0.63
CA ALA A 148 -29.78 4.09 1.06
C ALA A 148 -29.56 5.00 -0.17
N ARG A 149 -30.14 6.20 -0.14
CA ARG A 149 -30.08 7.16 -1.26
C ARG A 149 -29.27 8.40 -0.93
N ARG A 150 -29.23 8.80 0.34
CA ARG A 150 -28.50 9.98 0.81
C ARG A 150 -27.48 9.58 1.87
N ALA A 151 -26.23 9.96 1.68
CA ALA A 151 -25.17 9.77 2.65
C ALA A 151 -24.63 11.11 3.13
N VAL A 152 -24.36 11.20 4.44
CA VAL A 152 -23.58 12.30 5.01
C VAL A 152 -22.24 11.76 5.47
N VAL A 153 -21.16 12.33 4.95
CA VAL A 153 -19.79 12.04 5.39
C VAL A 153 -19.32 13.15 6.32
N LEU A 154 -18.91 12.78 7.53
CA LEU A 154 -18.47 13.72 8.55
C LEU A 154 -16.94 13.81 8.57
N GLY A 155 -16.41 14.95 8.14
CA GLY A 155 -14.96 15.21 8.08
C GLY A 155 -14.34 14.96 6.70
N GLY A 156 -13.35 15.80 6.38
CA GLY A 156 -12.67 15.83 5.07
C GLY A 156 -11.23 15.35 5.13
N GLY A 157 -10.92 14.39 6.01
CA GLY A 157 -9.64 13.68 5.99
C GLY A 157 -9.61 12.57 4.92
N TYR A 158 -8.50 11.82 4.85
CA TYR A 158 -8.30 10.76 3.84
C TYR A 158 -9.51 9.80 3.69
N ILE A 159 -9.97 9.23 4.81
CA ILE A 159 -11.14 8.32 4.85
C ILE A 159 -12.40 9.02 4.33
N GLY A 160 -12.62 10.27 4.74
CA GLY A 160 -13.80 11.04 4.35
C GLY A 160 -13.85 11.28 2.83
N LEU A 161 -12.72 11.66 2.23
CA LEU A 161 -12.61 11.86 0.78
C LEU A 161 -12.88 10.56 0.02
N GLU A 162 -12.19 9.47 0.40
CA GLU A 162 -12.31 8.18 -0.27
C GLU A 162 -13.74 7.64 -0.16
N MET A 163 -14.37 7.76 1.01
CA MET A 163 -15.75 7.33 1.21
C MET A 163 -16.77 8.19 0.47
N ALA A 164 -16.56 9.51 0.42
CA ALA A 164 -17.43 10.41 -0.34
C ALA A 164 -17.40 10.08 -1.84
N GLU A 165 -16.22 9.86 -2.41
CA GLU A 165 -16.04 9.44 -3.80
C GLU A 165 -16.79 8.14 -4.09
N VAL A 166 -16.53 7.09 -3.31
CA VAL A 166 -17.07 5.76 -3.63
C VAL A 166 -18.57 5.69 -3.41
N LEU A 167 -19.13 6.38 -2.41
CA LEU A 167 -20.58 6.42 -2.21
C LEU A 167 -21.28 7.20 -3.33
N GLN A 168 -20.68 8.28 -3.80
CA GLN A 168 -21.19 9.03 -4.95
C GLN A 168 -21.13 8.16 -6.22
N ALA A 169 -20.03 7.46 -6.47
CA ALA A 169 -19.90 6.55 -7.61
C ALA A 169 -20.93 5.40 -7.57
N ARG A 170 -21.37 5.02 -6.37
CA ARG A 170 -22.47 4.06 -6.13
C ARG A 170 -23.87 4.66 -6.32
N GLY A 171 -23.97 5.93 -6.67
CA GLY A 171 -25.21 6.63 -7.04
C GLY A 171 -25.94 7.30 -5.89
N LEU A 172 -25.31 7.46 -4.72
CA LEU A 172 -25.89 8.20 -3.60
C LEU A 172 -25.73 9.71 -3.79
N GLU A 173 -26.69 10.47 -3.28
CA GLU A 173 -26.52 11.90 -3.01
C GLU A 173 -25.63 12.04 -1.77
N VAL A 174 -24.45 12.65 -1.92
CA VAL A 174 -23.45 12.73 -0.85
C VAL A 174 -23.23 14.18 -0.42
N THR A 175 -23.49 14.44 0.85
CA THR A 175 -23.10 15.68 1.52
C THR A 175 -21.87 15.42 2.40
N VAL A 176 -20.83 16.23 2.28
CA VAL A 176 -19.63 16.17 3.13
C VAL A 176 -19.66 17.36 4.08
N VAL A 177 -19.82 17.10 5.37
CA VAL A 177 -19.88 18.13 6.41
C VAL A 177 -18.52 18.24 7.08
N LEU A 178 -17.92 19.43 7.04
CA LEU A 178 -16.60 19.71 7.61
C LEU A 178 -16.75 20.66 8.78
N ALA A 179 -16.09 20.36 9.91
CA ALA A 179 -15.95 21.35 10.97
C ALA A 179 -14.97 22.47 10.57
N ASP A 180 -13.98 22.15 9.75
CA ASP A 180 -12.98 23.06 9.21
C ASP A 180 -13.47 23.79 7.94
N ALA A 181 -12.78 24.87 7.59
CA ALA A 181 -13.06 25.66 6.39
C ALA A 181 -12.78 24.92 5.08
N LEU A 182 -11.85 23.95 5.10
CA LEU A 182 -11.41 23.21 3.91
C LEU A 182 -11.18 21.72 4.24
N PRO A 183 -11.38 20.81 3.28
CA PRO A 183 -10.95 19.43 3.43
C PRO A 183 -9.43 19.35 3.53
N MET A 184 -8.94 18.24 4.06
CA MET A 184 -7.50 17.93 4.17
C MET A 184 -6.73 19.02 4.93
N SER A 185 -7.12 19.30 6.17
CA SER A 185 -6.50 20.33 7.05
C SER A 185 -4.99 20.16 7.30
N LEU A 186 -4.41 19.03 6.91
CA LEU A 186 -2.96 18.79 6.88
C LEU A 186 -2.24 19.34 5.64
N LEU A 187 -2.97 20.00 4.74
CA LEU A 187 -2.48 20.79 3.61
C LEU A 187 -2.61 22.29 3.92
N ASP A 188 -1.89 23.10 3.15
CA ASP A 188 -2.09 24.55 3.20
C ASP A 188 -3.41 24.94 2.52
N PRO A 189 -4.03 26.08 2.89
CA PRO A 189 -5.34 26.48 2.37
C PRO A 189 -5.44 26.50 0.84
N ASP A 190 -4.42 27.01 0.15
CA ASP A 190 -4.37 27.06 -1.33
C ASP A 190 -4.38 25.68 -1.98
N MET A 191 -3.86 24.67 -1.27
CA MET A 191 -3.87 23.27 -1.72
C MET A 191 -5.19 22.59 -1.34
N GLY A 192 -5.76 22.89 -0.16
CA GLY A 192 -7.09 22.43 0.27
C GLY A 192 -8.23 22.97 -0.59
N GLU A 193 -8.15 24.21 -1.09
CA GLU A 193 -9.11 24.80 -2.02
C GLU A 193 -9.21 23.99 -3.33
N ARG A 194 -8.08 23.49 -3.83
CA ARG A 194 -8.05 22.63 -5.04
C ARG A 194 -8.79 21.32 -4.82
N VAL A 195 -8.60 20.72 -3.64
CA VAL A 195 -9.30 19.50 -3.23
C VAL A 195 -10.80 19.77 -3.09
N CYS A 196 -11.18 20.84 -2.41
CA CYS A 196 -12.59 21.25 -2.24
C CYS A 196 -13.27 21.49 -3.58
N LYS A 197 -12.60 22.20 -4.50
CA LYS A 197 -13.09 22.42 -5.86
C LYS A 197 -13.29 21.10 -6.60
N ALA A 198 -12.34 20.17 -6.54
CA ALA A 198 -12.47 18.88 -7.22
C ALA A 198 -13.64 18.06 -6.66
N MET A 199 -13.86 18.06 -5.34
CA MET A 199 -15.02 17.44 -4.71
C MET A 199 -16.34 18.05 -5.22
N GLY A 200 -16.41 19.38 -5.30
CA GLY A 200 -17.59 20.08 -5.85
C GLY A 200 -17.82 19.79 -7.33
N ASP A 201 -16.76 19.77 -8.14
CA ASP A 201 -16.82 19.45 -9.58
C ASP A 201 -17.32 18.02 -9.85
N MET A 202 -17.08 17.09 -8.92
CA MET A 202 -17.65 15.74 -8.97
C MET A 202 -19.15 15.74 -8.69
N GLY A 203 -19.70 16.79 -8.07
CA GLY A 203 -21.08 16.88 -7.61
C GLY A 203 -21.29 16.45 -6.17
N LEU A 204 -20.24 16.45 -5.33
CA LEU A 204 -20.39 16.33 -3.89
C LEU A 204 -20.88 17.66 -3.30
N ASP A 205 -21.81 17.60 -2.35
CA ASP A 205 -22.27 18.77 -1.62
C ASP A 205 -21.37 19.01 -0.40
N VAL A 206 -20.36 19.87 -0.55
CA VAL A 206 -19.37 20.16 0.52
C VAL A 206 -19.83 21.33 1.37
N GLN A 207 -19.94 21.09 2.67
CA GLN A 207 -20.48 22.01 3.69
C GLN A 207 -19.38 22.35 4.70
N PRO A 208 -18.54 23.38 4.41
CA PRO A 208 -17.46 23.80 5.28
C PRO A 208 -17.94 24.59 6.50
N ASP A 209 -17.08 24.74 7.52
CA ASP A 209 -17.31 25.56 8.72
C ASP A 209 -18.56 25.16 9.53
N GLN A 210 -18.88 23.87 9.56
CA GLN A 210 -20.08 23.34 10.16
C GLN A 210 -19.82 22.16 11.10
N PRO A 211 -19.35 22.44 12.33
CA PRO A 211 -19.30 21.42 13.38
C PRO A 211 -20.68 20.78 13.59
N VAL A 212 -20.71 19.44 13.63
CA VAL A 212 -21.95 18.69 13.84
C VAL A 212 -22.45 18.88 15.27
N ARG A 213 -23.77 19.07 15.43
CA ARG A 213 -24.43 19.22 16.73
C ARG A 213 -25.20 17.96 17.15
N ALA A 214 -25.78 17.24 16.20
CA ALA A 214 -26.46 15.98 16.46
C ALA A 214 -26.63 15.14 15.19
N VAL A 215 -26.77 13.83 15.36
CA VAL A 215 -27.35 12.93 14.36
C VAL A 215 -28.76 12.57 14.82
N GLU A 216 -29.76 13.01 14.08
CA GLU A 216 -31.15 12.70 14.35
C GLU A 216 -31.46 11.27 13.90
N THR A 217 -32.03 10.46 14.79
CA THR A 217 -32.37 9.06 14.52
C THR A 217 -33.88 8.82 14.53
N GLY A 218 -34.34 7.88 13.71
CA GLY A 218 -35.70 7.35 13.77
C GLY A 218 -35.94 6.48 15.01
N ALA A 219 -37.18 6.04 15.20
CA ALA A 219 -37.55 5.11 16.28
C ALA A 219 -36.84 3.72 16.16
N ASP A 220 -36.38 3.39 14.96
CA ASP A 220 -35.57 2.22 14.62
C ASP A 220 -34.07 2.43 14.86
N GLY A 221 -33.65 3.61 15.33
CA GLY A 221 -32.26 3.96 15.56
C GLY A 221 -31.46 4.29 14.30
N ALA A 222 -32.08 4.24 13.11
CA ALA A 222 -31.42 4.59 11.86
C ALA A 222 -31.29 6.13 11.73
N PRO A 223 -30.18 6.65 11.17
CA PRO A 223 -30.02 8.08 10.95
C PRO A 223 -31.08 8.61 9.97
N ARG A 224 -31.50 9.85 10.20
CA ARG A 224 -32.49 10.59 9.40
C ARG A 224 -31.96 11.93 8.95
N ALA A 225 -31.16 12.59 9.78
CA ALA A 225 -30.47 13.81 9.42
C ALA A 225 -29.24 14.05 10.28
N VAL A 226 -28.30 14.83 9.75
CA VAL A 226 -27.21 15.44 10.53
C VAL A 226 -27.52 16.92 10.69
N THR A 227 -27.49 17.42 11.92
CA THR A 227 -27.85 18.82 12.23
C THR A 227 -26.62 19.59 12.67
N THR A 228 -26.46 20.79 12.11
CA THR A 228 -25.41 21.78 12.39
C THR A 228 -26.08 23.10 12.79
N ASP A 229 -25.30 24.14 13.09
CA ASP A 229 -25.86 25.47 13.37
C ASP A 229 -26.41 26.15 12.10
N ALA A 230 -25.95 25.74 10.92
CA ALA A 230 -26.34 26.33 9.64
C ALA A 230 -27.54 25.62 8.99
N GLY A 231 -27.81 24.37 9.36
CA GLY A 231 -28.92 23.62 8.80
C GLY A 231 -28.99 22.16 9.23
N SER A 232 -29.87 21.42 8.57
CA SER A 232 -30.06 19.98 8.77
C SER A 232 -29.98 19.28 7.42
N TYR A 233 -29.23 18.19 7.38
CA TYR A 233 -28.87 17.44 6.18
C TYR A 233 -29.51 16.05 6.24
N PRO A 234 -30.63 15.83 5.52
CA PRO A 234 -31.31 14.54 5.53
C PRO A 234 -30.44 13.42 4.97
N CYS A 235 -30.37 12.29 5.68
CA CYS A 235 -29.52 11.16 5.32
C CYS A 235 -30.14 9.83 5.73
N ASP A 236 -29.73 8.77 5.03
CA ASP A 236 -30.08 7.39 5.35
C ASP A 236 -28.84 6.60 5.82
N LEU A 237 -27.65 7.17 5.60
CA LEU A 237 -26.34 6.61 5.95
C LEU A 237 -25.43 7.76 6.45
N VAL A 238 -24.71 7.52 7.54
CA VAL A 238 -23.66 8.45 8.03
C VAL A 238 -22.32 7.72 8.10
N VAL A 239 -21.27 8.33 7.55
CA VAL A 239 -19.91 7.79 7.58
C VAL A 239 -18.96 8.77 8.26
N LEU A 240 -18.13 8.26 9.18
CA LEU A 240 -17.17 9.04 9.95
C LEU A 240 -15.81 9.10 9.25
N GLY A 241 -15.45 10.29 8.76
CA GLY A 241 -14.12 10.69 8.28
C GLY A 241 -13.40 11.63 9.26
N LEU A 242 -13.68 11.50 10.56
CA LEU A 242 -13.22 12.42 11.62
C LEU A 242 -11.79 12.12 12.14
N GLY A 243 -11.10 11.15 11.55
CA GLY A 243 -9.79 10.68 12.00
C GLY A 243 -9.85 9.44 12.91
N MET A 244 -8.67 8.98 13.33
CA MET A 244 -8.48 7.76 14.12
C MET A 244 -7.77 8.09 15.43
N GLY A 245 -8.36 7.69 16.55
CA GLY A 245 -7.71 7.73 17.87
C GLY A 245 -7.03 6.40 18.20
N PRO A 246 -6.08 6.37 19.15
CA PRO A 246 -5.41 5.14 19.54
C PRO A 246 -6.31 4.27 20.43
N GLU A 247 -6.29 2.94 20.24
CA GLU A 247 -6.98 2.00 21.12
C GLU A 247 -6.05 1.56 22.26
N VAL A 248 -6.21 2.17 23.44
CA VAL A 248 -5.26 2.05 24.55
C VAL A 248 -5.90 1.60 25.86
N GLU A 249 -7.18 1.22 25.89
CA GLU A 249 -7.85 0.96 27.17
C GLU A 249 -7.22 -0.21 27.92
N LEU A 250 -6.84 -1.29 27.22
CA LEU A 250 -6.14 -2.43 27.83
C LEU A 250 -4.79 -1.99 28.44
N ALA A 251 -4.02 -1.17 27.72
CA ALA A 251 -2.73 -0.66 28.17
C ALA A 251 -2.88 0.25 29.40
N ARG A 252 -3.87 1.16 29.35
CA ARG A 252 -4.17 2.13 30.40
C ARG A 252 -4.64 1.42 31.67
N ALA A 253 -5.55 0.46 31.55
CA ALA A 253 -6.06 -0.32 32.67
C ALA A 253 -4.95 -1.13 33.35
N ALA A 254 -3.98 -1.65 32.58
CA ALA A 254 -2.80 -2.34 33.08
C ALA A 254 -1.73 -1.41 33.70
N GLY A 255 -1.94 -0.09 33.69
CA GLY A 255 -0.99 0.88 34.25
C GLY A 255 0.21 1.20 33.37
N LEU A 256 0.18 0.87 32.07
CA LEU A 256 1.22 1.32 31.14
C LEU A 256 1.14 2.83 30.93
N ARG A 257 2.30 3.45 30.72
CA ARG A 257 2.39 4.89 30.46
C ARG A 257 1.75 5.24 29.12
N ILE A 258 0.79 6.14 29.17
CA ILE A 258 0.17 6.78 28.01
C ILE A 258 0.83 8.15 27.85
N GLY A 259 1.35 8.44 26.65
CA GLY A 259 2.03 9.69 26.36
C GLY A 259 1.08 10.84 26.05
N GLU A 260 1.65 12.00 25.73
CA GLU A 260 0.91 13.25 25.49
C GLU A 260 -0.06 13.19 24.31
N THR A 261 0.19 12.30 23.34
CA THR A 261 -0.70 12.09 22.20
C THR A 261 -1.91 11.21 22.53
N GLY A 262 -2.03 10.73 23.77
CA GLY A 262 -3.04 9.76 24.18
C GLY A 262 -2.77 8.30 23.77
N ALA A 263 -1.65 8.03 23.09
CA ALA A 263 -1.23 6.68 22.69
C ALA A 263 -0.17 6.10 23.65
N VAL A 264 0.09 4.79 23.60
CA VAL A 264 1.08 4.13 24.47
C VAL A 264 2.47 4.71 24.23
N GLU A 265 3.15 5.12 25.31
CA GLU A 265 4.49 5.69 25.23
C GLU A 265 5.56 4.60 25.08
N VAL A 266 6.30 4.67 23.97
CA VAL A 266 7.38 3.74 23.63
C VAL A 266 8.69 4.45 23.34
N ASP A 267 9.79 3.71 23.46
CA ASP A 267 11.09 4.13 22.95
C ASP A 267 11.25 3.81 21.45
N ARG A 268 12.42 4.17 20.87
CA ARG A 268 12.69 3.91 19.45
C ARG A 268 12.76 2.42 19.11
N THR A 269 12.94 1.53 20.07
CA THR A 269 12.90 0.07 19.89
C THR A 269 11.48 -0.49 19.98
N GLN A 270 10.47 0.38 20.12
CA GLN A 270 9.06 0.08 20.35
C GLN A 270 8.76 -0.52 21.72
N ARG A 271 9.73 -0.51 22.64
CA ARG A 271 9.53 -0.97 24.02
C ARG A 271 8.77 0.07 24.82
N SER A 272 7.83 -0.36 25.66
CA SER A 272 7.13 0.51 26.60
C SER A 272 8.12 1.23 27.51
N ARG A 273 7.88 2.52 27.78
CA ARG A 273 8.69 3.30 28.73
C ARG A 273 8.42 2.97 30.20
N SER A 274 7.38 2.19 30.48
CA SER A 274 6.98 1.81 31.84
C SER A 274 7.13 0.32 32.14
N HIS A 275 7.45 -0.53 31.15
CA HIS A 275 7.59 -1.97 31.38
C HIS A 275 8.54 -2.64 30.37
N GLU A 276 9.50 -3.44 30.85
CA GLU A 276 10.59 -3.97 30.02
C GLU A 276 10.19 -5.14 29.10
N ALA A 277 9.20 -5.92 29.51
CA ALA A 277 8.68 -7.05 28.74
C ALA A 277 7.65 -6.63 27.68
N VAL A 278 7.15 -5.39 27.73
CA VAL A 278 6.04 -4.93 26.88
C VAL A 278 6.56 -4.01 25.77
N TYR A 279 6.05 -4.25 24.57
CA TYR A 279 6.24 -3.43 23.39
C TYR A 279 4.87 -2.92 22.92
N ALA A 280 4.84 -1.79 22.22
CA ALA A 280 3.64 -1.34 21.51
C ALA A 280 4.01 -0.82 20.13
N ALA A 281 3.17 -1.10 19.13
CA ALA A 281 3.43 -0.75 17.74
C ALA A 281 2.14 -0.49 16.95
N GLY A 282 2.23 0.37 15.94
CA GLY A 282 1.08 0.77 15.13
C GLY A 282 0.22 1.81 15.81
N ASP A 283 -1.05 1.87 15.42
CA ASP A 283 -1.94 2.98 15.73
C ASP A 283 -2.28 3.12 17.23
N CYS A 284 -1.94 2.13 18.07
CA CYS A 284 -2.07 2.25 19.52
C CYS A 284 -0.84 2.88 20.20
N SER A 285 0.24 3.12 19.46
CA SER A 285 1.52 3.62 19.97
C SER A 285 1.78 5.05 19.50
N GLN A 286 2.36 5.88 20.38
CA GLN A 286 2.87 7.18 19.95
C GLN A 286 4.22 7.04 19.25
N THR A 287 4.55 8.00 18.41
CA THR A 287 5.87 8.12 17.80
C THR A 287 6.36 9.56 17.90
N PHE A 288 7.37 9.94 17.11
CA PHE A 288 7.89 11.30 17.08
C PHE A 288 8.04 11.80 15.65
N HIS A 289 7.83 13.10 15.48
CA HIS A 289 8.04 13.78 14.22
C HIS A 289 9.53 14.04 14.00
N ARG A 290 10.06 13.72 12.82
CA ARG A 290 11.51 13.77 12.57
C ARG A 290 12.09 15.17 12.48
N LEU A 291 11.27 16.18 12.18
CA LEU A 291 11.71 17.56 12.09
C LEU A 291 11.63 18.28 13.43
N THR A 292 10.49 18.17 14.11
CA THR A 292 10.24 18.89 15.38
C THR A 292 10.74 18.12 16.60
N GLY A 293 10.87 16.79 16.50
CA GLY A 293 11.21 15.92 17.63
C GLY A 293 10.05 15.66 18.60
N GLU A 294 8.91 16.32 18.41
CA GLU A 294 7.72 16.22 19.27
C GLU A 294 7.04 14.86 19.14
N ALA A 295 6.33 14.45 20.19
CA ALA A 295 5.52 13.24 20.12
C ALA A 295 4.32 13.48 19.20
N VAL A 296 4.04 12.51 18.34
CA VAL A 296 2.93 12.56 17.40
C VAL A 296 2.25 11.20 17.31
N HIS A 297 0.96 11.23 17.00
CA HIS A 297 0.18 10.05 16.66
C HIS A 297 -0.21 10.14 15.19
N VAL A 298 0.22 9.17 14.40
CA VAL A 298 -0.04 9.14 12.95
C VAL A 298 -0.44 7.73 12.54
N ALA A 299 -1.75 7.50 12.55
CA ALA A 299 -2.38 6.23 12.22
C ALA A 299 -2.29 5.92 10.72
N LEU A 300 -1.20 5.26 10.31
CA LEU A 300 -0.95 4.85 8.93
C LEU A 300 -0.37 3.44 8.91
N GLY A 301 -0.89 2.59 8.02
CA GLY A 301 -0.44 1.20 7.87
C GLY A 301 1.06 1.06 7.57
N THR A 302 1.66 2.05 6.89
CA THR A 302 3.11 2.11 6.64
C THR A 302 3.92 2.20 7.93
N HIS A 303 3.47 3.01 8.90
CA HIS A 303 4.10 3.13 10.20
C HIS A 303 3.87 1.86 11.03
N ALA A 304 2.64 1.35 11.05
CA ALA A 304 2.30 0.13 11.77
C ALA A 304 3.17 -1.07 11.37
N ASN A 305 3.36 -1.31 10.07
CA ASN A 305 4.24 -2.38 9.59
C ASN A 305 5.71 -2.16 10.02
N LYS A 306 6.23 -0.93 9.89
CA LYS A 306 7.61 -0.60 10.25
C LYS A 306 7.85 -0.72 11.76
N GLN A 307 6.95 -0.20 12.59
CA GLN A 307 7.01 -0.32 14.04
C GLN A 307 6.91 -1.79 14.48
N GLY A 308 5.95 -2.55 13.95
CA GLY A 308 5.83 -3.98 14.23
C GLY A 308 7.10 -4.74 13.89
N ARG A 309 7.68 -4.48 12.70
CA ARG A 309 8.96 -5.07 12.27
C ARG A 309 10.11 -4.72 13.23
N VAL A 310 10.18 -3.49 13.73
CA VAL A 310 11.17 -3.08 14.73
C VAL A 310 10.96 -3.85 16.05
N ALA A 311 9.75 -3.87 16.59
CA ALA A 311 9.43 -4.59 17.83
C ALA A 311 9.80 -6.07 17.73
N GLY A 312 9.36 -6.74 16.66
CA GLY A 312 9.68 -8.15 16.42
C GLY A 312 11.17 -8.40 16.21
N SER A 313 11.90 -7.48 15.57
CA SER A 313 13.35 -7.60 15.41
C SER A 313 14.08 -7.55 16.77
N VAL A 314 13.67 -6.62 17.64
CA VAL A 314 14.26 -6.45 18.97
C VAL A 314 13.98 -7.66 19.85
N ILE A 315 12.75 -8.18 19.83
CA ILE A 315 12.37 -9.42 20.53
C ILE A 315 13.14 -10.63 19.97
N GLY A 316 13.38 -10.66 18.66
CA GLY A 316 14.19 -11.66 17.99
C GLY A 316 15.71 -11.55 18.24
N GLY A 317 16.16 -10.57 19.05
CA GLY A 317 17.58 -10.39 19.39
C GLY A 317 18.38 -9.51 18.43
N ARG A 318 17.74 -8.93 17.40
CA ARG A 318 18.38 -7.99 16.47
C ARG A 318 18.14 -6.54 16.89
N ALA A 319 19.22 -5.77 17.02
CA ALA A 319 19.12 -4.34 17.29
C ALA A 319 18.37 -3.62 16.15
N ALA A 320 17.27 -2.93 16.49
CA ALA A 320 16.49 -2.15 15.55
C ALA A 320 15.90 -0.91 16.23
N ARG A 321 15.71 0.16 15.45
CA ARG A 321 15.11 1.42 15.93
C ARG A 321 14.19 2.00 14.85
N PHE A 322 13.01 2.45 15.26
CA PHE A 322 12.10 3.22 14.42
C PHE A 322 12.60 4.66 14.30
N ALA A 323 12.70 5.13 13.05
CA ALA A 323 13.31 6.42 12.72
C ALA A 323 12.41 7.64 13.01
N GLY A 324 11.16 7.43 13.40
CA GLY A 324 10.13 8.47 13.48
C GLY A 324 9.47 8.71 12.13
N VAL A 325 8.57 9.69 12.09
CA VAL A 325 7.71 9.96 10.92
C VAL A 325 7.86 11.37 10.39
N LEU A 326 7.52 11.55 9.12
CA LEU A 326 7.32 12.87 8.49
C LEU A 326 5.83 13.11 8.16
N GLY A 327 4.94 12.17 8.53
CA GLY A 327 3.53 12.22 8.12
C GLY A 327 3.36 12.19 6.61
N THR A 328 4.18 11.41 5.89
CA THR A 328 4.02 11.22 4.45
C THR A 328 2.73 10.45 4.19
N ALA A 329 1.86 10.99 3.34
CA ALA A 329 0.59 10.39 2.99
C ALA A 329 0.21 10.70 1.54
N LEU A 330 -0.58 9.81 0.95
CA LEU A 330 -1.15 9.94 -0.38
C LEU A 330 -2.61 9.48 -0.31
N THR A 331 -3.50 10.18 -1.00
CA THR A 331 -4.87 9.75 -1.25
C THR A 331 -5.32 10.27 -2.61
N LYS A 332 -6.57 10.01 -2.98
CA LYS A 332 -7.21 10.57 -4.16
C LYS A 332 -8.64 10.97 -3.87
N VAL A 333 -9.17 11.84 -4.72
CA VAL A 333 -10.61 12.08 -4.82
C VAL A 333 -10.99 12.23 -6.28
N GLY A 334 -11.75 11.26 -6.78
CA GLY A 334 -11.99 11.08 -8.20
C GLY A 334 -10.68 10.87 -8.96
N ASP A 335 -10.42 11.73 -9.93
CA ASP A 335 -9.20 11.70 -10.74
C ASP A 335 -8.02 12.40 -10.04
N LEU A 336 -8.25 13.25 -9.03
CA LEU A 336 -7.24 14.10 -8.41
C LEU A 336 -6.38 13.30 -7.41
N GLU A 337 -5.07 13.28 -7.61
CA GLU A 337 -4.11 12.76 -6.61
C GLU A 337 -3.68 13.85 -5.64
N ILE A 338 -3.53 13.46 -4.36
CA ILE A 338 -3.20 14.35 -3.25
C ILE A 338 -2.08 13.70 -2.45
N GLY A 339 -0.92 14.35 -2.38
CA GLY A 339 0.24 13.91 -1.62
C GLY A 339 0.76 14.98 -0.66
N ARG A 340 1.27 14.54 0.50
CA ARG A 340 1.99 15.41 1.43
C ARG A 340 3.12 14.69 2.15
N THR A 341 4.10 15.46 2.61
CA THR A 341 5.11 15.03 3.58
C THR A 341 5.63 16.23 4.37
N GLY A 342 6.08 16.00 5.60
CA GLY A 342 6.60 17.03 6.49
C GLY A 342 5.50 17.95 7.05
N LEU A 343 5.85 19.22 7.25
CA LEU A 343 5.01 20.24 7.86
C LEU A 343 4.27 21.05 6.78
N CYS A 344 2.99 21.35 7.01
CA CYS A 344 2.32 22.45 6.33
C CYS A 344 2.75 23.80 6.94
N SER A 345 2.43 24.93 6.31
CA SER A 345 2.85 26.26 6.77
C SER A 345 2.40 26.55 8.19
N GLY A 346 1.15 26.21 8.53
CA GLY A 346 0.62 26.39 9.89
C GLY A 346 1.33 25.51 10.93
N GLN A 347 1.73 24.29 10.56
CA GLN A 347 2.53 23.42 11.43
C GLN A 347 3.97 23.92 11.59
N ALA A 348 4.57 24.46 10.53
CA ALA A 348 5.90 25.06 10.60
C ALA A 348 5.91 26.30 11.50
N GLU A 349 4.88 27.14 11.40
CA GLU A 349 4.67 28.29 12.29
C GLU A 349 4.51 27.86 13.75
N ALA A 350 3.63 26.89 14.01
CA ALA A 350 3.39 26.38 15.36
C ALA A 350 4.65 25.76 16.00
N ALA A 351 5.51 25.13 15.18
CA ALA A 351 6.79 24.57 15.61
C ALA A 351 7.91 25.63 15.74
N GLY A 352 7.62 26.91 15.46
CA GLY A 352 8.56 28.02 15.65
C GLY A 352 9.62 28.16 14.55
N TYR A 353 9.40 27.61 13.36
CA TYR A 353 10.30 27.83 12.22
C TYR A 353 10.09 29.22 11.62
N ASP A 354 11.20 29.86 11.21
CA ASP A 354 11.17 30.91 10.19
C ASP A 354 11.18 30.21 8.83
N PHE A 355 10.08 30.29 8.08
CA PHE A 355 9.92 29.52 6.85
C PHE A 355 9.46 30.38 5.67
N ARG A 356 9.71 29.86 4.47
CA ARG A 356 9.14 30.33 3.21
C ARG A 356 8.36 29.22 2.56
N THR A 357 7.38 29.62 1.75
CA THR A 357 6.64 28.69 0.90
C THR A 357 6.74 29.12 -0.54
N GLU A 358 6.86 28.15 -1.43
CA GLU A 358 6.89 28.35 -2.88
C GLU A 358 5.92 27.35 -3.52
N THR A 359 5.06 27.84 -4.40
CA THR A 359 4.08 27.02 -5.14
C THR A 359 4.37 27.14 -6.63
N ILE A 360 4.51 25.99 -7.29
CA ILE A 360 4.65 25.89 -8.74
C ILE A 360 3.48 25.12 -9.34
N GLU A 361 3.08 25.56 -10.53
CA GLU A 361 2.14 24.84 -11.38
C GLU A 361 2.86 24.34 -12.62
N GLY A 362 2.57 23.10 -13.00
CA GLY A 362 3.15 22.47 -14.18
C GLY A 362 2.26 21.35 -14.68
N THR A 363 2.89 20.42 -15.40
CA THR A 363 2.22 19.24 -15.95
C THR A 363 2.94 17.97 -15.50
N THR A 364 2.20 16.88 -15.33
CA THR A 364 2.73 15.57 -14.90
C THR A 364 3.77 14.96 -15.86
N ARG A 365 3.84 15.47 -17.08
CA ARG A 365 4.78 15.13 -18.17
C ARG A 365 4.91 16.33 -19.10
N ALA A 366 5.76 16.27 -20.11
CA ALA A 366 5.88 17.35 -21.10
C ALA A 366 4.50 17.71 -21.70
N GLY A 367 4.15 19.00 -21.76
CA GLY A 367 2.78 19.44 -22.08
C GLY A 367 2.28 19.02 -23.47
N TYR A 368 3.17 18.78 -24.42
CA TYR A 368 2.81 18.24 -25.75
C TYR A 368 2.53 16.73 -25.75
N TYR A 369 2.89 16.02 -24.68
CA TYR A 369 2.79 14.57 -24.61
C TYR A 369 1.36 14.15 -24.21
N PRO A 370 0.75 13.15 -24.88
CA PRO A 370 -0.60 12.71 -24.57
C PRO A 370 -0.80 12.33 -23.09
N GLY A 371 -1.91 12.79 -22.51
CA GLY A 371 -2.24 12.56 -21.09
C GLY A 371 -1.44 13.42 -20.10
N ALA A 372 -0.87 14.55 -20.55
CA ALA A 372 -0.36 15.57 -19.65
C ALA A 372 -1.53 16.21 -18.87
N GLU A 373 -1.42 16.16 -17.55
CA GLU A 373 -2.43 16.69 -16.63
C GLU A 373 -1.81 17.79 -15.76
N PRO A 374 -2.56 18.81 -15.33
CA PRO A 374 -2.08 19.83 -14.41
C PRO A 374 -1.62 19.22 -13.08
N ILE A 375 -0.50 19.71 -12.55
CA ILE A 375 0.01 19.35 -11.23
C ILE A 375 0.50 20.60 -10.51
N THR A 376 0.16 20.71 -9.22
CA THR A 376 0.62 21.78 -8.34
C THR A 376 1.52 21.18 -7.28
N VAL A 377 2.71 21.76 -7.12
CA VAL A 377 3.68 21.37 -6.10
C VAL A 377 3.94 22.57 -5.21
N LYS A 378 3.80 22.39 -3.90
CA LYS A 378 4.12 23.39 -2.90
C LYS A 378 5.22 22.88 -1.98
N LEU A 379 6.22 23.70 -1.72
CA LEU A 379 7.31 23.41 -0.79
C LEU A 379 7.26 24.38 0.39
N VAL A 380 7.60 23.87 1.57
CA VAL A 380 7.81 24.63 2.81
C VAL A 380 9.26 24.42 3.21
N SER A 381 10.05 25.50 3.30
CA SER A 381 11.48 25.44 3.62
C SER A 381 11.86 26.45 4.70
N ASP A 382 12.80 26.08 5.56
CA ASP A 382 13.39 26.99 6.54
C ASP A 382 14.12 28.15 5.83
N SER A 383 13.78 29.39 6.19
CA SER A 383 14.25 30.63 5.56
C SER A 383 15.77 30.80 5.63
N GLY A 384 16.40 30.31 6.70
CA GLY A 384 17.82 30.51 6.96
C GLY A 384 18.69 29.42 6.34
N SER A 385 18.40 28.16 6.68
CA SER A 385 19.20 26.99 6.29
C SER A 385 18.84 26.44 4.91
N GLY A 386 17.65 26.74 4.39
CA GLY A 386 17.11 26.11 3.20
C GLY A 386 16.68 24.65 3.41
N GLN A 387 16.63 24.16 4.66
CA GLN A 387 16.15 22.82 4.96
C GLN A 387 14.70 22.67 4.51
N LEU A 388 14.39 21.60 3.78
CA LEU A 388 13.02 21.26 3.42
C LEU A 388 12.25 20.80 4.66
N LEU A 389 11.19 21.53 5.01
CA LEU A 389 10.31 21.25 6.14
C LEU A 389 9.07 20.47 5.72
N GLY A 390 8.59 20.67 4.49
CA GLY A 390 7.45 19.93 3.96
C GLY A 390 7.23 20.13 2.48
N ALA A 391 6.43 19.26 1.90
CA ALA A 391 6.01 19.32 0.51
C ALA A 391 4.58 18.82 0.36
N GLN A 392 3.84 19.42 -0.57
CA GLN A 392 2.47 19.10 -0.90
C GLN A 392 2.34 19.02 -2.41
N VAL A 393 1.59 18.04 -2.91
CA VAL A 393 1.35 17.83 -4.34
C VAL A 393 -0.14 17.59 -4.53
N VAL A 394 -0.77 18.38 -5.39
CA VAL A 394 -2.18 18.22 -5.75
C VAL A 394 -2.30 18.34 -7.26
N GLY A 395 -2.82 17.30 -7.90
CA GLY A 395 -2.98 17.24 -9.35
C GLY A 395 -2.50 15.93 -9.96
N GLY A 396 -2.62 15.83 -11.28
CA GLY A 396 -2.47 14.58 -12.01
C GLY A 396 -3.74 13.74 -12.00
N ARG A 397 -3.75 12.74 -12.90
CA ARG A 397 -4.76 11.68 -12.92
C ARG A 397 -4.21 10.45 -12.23
N GLY A 398 -4.87 10.02 -11.16
CA GLY A 398 -4.60 8.71 -10.59
C GLY A 398 -4.98 7.61 -11.58
N ARG A 399 -4.01 6.82 -12.04
CA ARG A 399 -4.32 5.59 -12.78
C ARG A 399 -4.83 4.54 -11.81
N ALA A 400 -6.11 4.60 -11.47
CA ALA A 400 -6.86 3.42 -11.03
C ALA A 400 -7.57 2.83 -12.27
N SER A 401 -7.34 1.55 -12.52
CA SER A 401 -8.01 0.75 -13.55
C SER A 401 -9.53 0.93 -13.50
N GLY A 402 -10.15 1.33 -14.63
CA GLY A 402 -11.60 1.29 -14.81
C GLY A 402 -12.22 2.60 -15.30
N SER A 403 -11.93 3.01 -16.53
CA SER A 403 -12.79 3.97 -17.21
C SER A 403 -14.17 3.34 -17.45
N THR A 404 -15.15 3.64 -16.61
CA THR A 404 -16.55 3.45 -17.02
C THR A 404 -16.93 4.60 -17.94
N SER A 405 -16.83 4.35 -19.25
CA SER A 405 -17.50 5.21 -20.23
C SER A 405 -19.00 5.22 -19.88
N SER A 406 -19.50 6.34 -19.38
CA SER A 406 -20.93 6.53 -19.18
C SER A 406 -21.62 6.58 -20.56
N ARG A 407 -22.12 5.43 -21.02
CA ARG A 407 -23.07 5.41 -22.13
C ARG A 407 -24.37 6.05 -21.66
N ARG A 408 -24.52 7.35 -21.92
CA ARG A 408 -25.84 8.01 -21.92
C ARG A 408 -26.77 7.22 -22.85
N ARG A 409 -27.75 6.53 -22.29
CA ARG A 409 -28.91 6.02 -23.05
C ARG A 409 -29.75 7.21 -23.48
N SER A 410 -29.63 7.63 -24.73
CA SER A 410 -30.64 8.46 -25.39
C SER A 410 -31.87 7.59 -25.73
N GLY A 411 -33.06 8.04 -25.33
CA GLY A 411 -34.34 7.39 -25.60
C GLY A 411 -34.71 7.32 -27.10
N PRO A 412 -35.80 6.62 -27.45
CA PRO A 412 -36.11 6.25 -28.84
C PRO A 412 -36.72 7.43 -29.60
N GLY A 413 -35.98 7.94 -30.61
CA GLY A 413 -36.50 8.85 -31.62
C GLY A 413 -37.13 8.09 -32.79
N SER A 414 -38.37 8.42 -33.12
CA SER A 414 -39.17 7.92 -34.24
C SER A 414 -38.52 8.15 -35.62
N PRO A 415 -38.82 7.30 -36.64
CA PRO A 415 -38.10 7.31 -37.91
C PRO A 415 -38.69 8.28 -38.94
N PRO A 416 -37.90 8.86 -39.85
CA PRO A 416 -38.45 9.54 -41.02
C PRO A 416 -38.68 8.55 -42.18
N ARG A 417 -39.81 8.76 -42.87
CA ARG A 417 -40.33 8.04 -44.03
C ARG A 417 -39.74 8.56 -45.36
N THR A 418 -39.35 7.61 -46.24
CA THR A 418 -39.57 7.47 -47.72
C THR A 418 -39.39 8.70 -48.64
N SER A 419 -38.72 8.67 -49.80
CA SER A 419 -38.81 7.79 -51.00
C SER A 419 -37.95 8.39 -52.15
N PRO A 420 -37.81 7.80 -53.36
CA PRO A 420 -37.58 6.40 -53.75
C PRO A 420 -36.43 6.23 -54.79
N ALA A 421 -35.94 5.00 -54.97
CA ALA A 421 -35.07 4.59 -56.09
C ALA A 421 -35.83 3.75 -57.13
N ARG A 422 -35.42 3.89 -58.40
CA ARG A 422 -35.92 3.18 -59.61
C ARG A 422 -35.38 1.74 -59.70
N THR A 423 -36.32 0.79 -59.81
CA THR A 423 -36.40 -0.42 -60.70
C THR A 423 -35.14 -1.25 -61.05
N SER A 424 -35.02 -2.44 -60.42
CA SER A 424 -35.01 -3.85 -60.94
C SER A 424 -34.43 -4.22 -62.34
N PRO A 425 -34.03 -5.50 -62.66
CA PRO A 425 -34.61 -6.75 -62.13
C PRO A 425 -33.75 -8.06 -61.99
N THR A 426 -34.40 -9.07 -61.36
CA THR A 426 -34.36 -10.56 -61.54
C THR A 426 -33.12 -11.40 -61.14
N ARG A 427 -33.12 -12.26 -60.08
CA ARG A 427 -33.72 -13.63 -59.79
C ARG A 427 -32.97 -14.83 -60.47
N PRO A 428 -33.03 -16.12 -60.00
CA PRO A 428 -33.75 -16.73 -58.84
C PRO A 428 -33.10 -17.93 -58.06
N ARG A 429 -33.73 -18.31 -56.90
CA ARG A 429 -34.05 -19.67 -56.31
C ARG A 429 -32.89 -20.60 -55.82
N SER A 430 -32.98 -21.46 -54.78
CA SER A 430 -34.05 -21.98 -53.89
C SER A 430 -33.50 -22.83 -52.70
N ARG A 431 -34.19 -22.80 -51.54
CA ARG A 431 -34.55 -23.86 -50.52
C ARG A 431 -33.80 -25.23 -50.56
N ARG A 432 -33.47 -25.99 -49.48
CA ARG A 432 -34.17 -26.36 -48.20
C ARG A 432 -33.30 -27.36 -47.37
N CYS A 433 -33.56 -27.49 -46.05
CA CYS A 433 -33.60 -28.69 -45.17
C CYS A 433 -32.45 -29.73 -44.99
N THR A 434 -31.90 -29.77 -43.76
CA THR A 434 -31.72 -30.89 -42.78
C THR A 434 -31.62 -32.37 -43.24
N THR A 435 -30.55 -33.10 -42.85
CA THR A 435 -30.49 -34.23 -41.86
C THR A 435 -29.15 -35.01 -41.90
N LEU A 436 -28.87 -35.77 -40.84
CA LEU A 436 -27.64 -36.47 -40.40
C LEU A 436 -27.08 -37.60 -41.32
N TRP A 437 -25.75 -37.86 -41.24
CA TRP A 437 -25.08 -39.09 -40.73
C TRP A 437 -23.63 -39.28 -41.28
N TRP A 438 -22.71 -39.60 -40.36
CA TRP A 438 -21.45 -40.37 -40.47
C TRP A 438 -20.20 -39.86 -41.26
N SER A 439 -19.05 -39.91 -40.57
CA SER A 439 -17.70 -39.52 -41.01
C SER A 439 -17.00 -40.57 -41.91
N PRO A 440 -15.93 -40.18 -42.62
CA PRO A 440 -14.63 -40.77 -42.30
C PRO A 440 -13.47 -39.76 -42.25
N ARG A 441 -12.39 -40.23 -41.63
CA ARG A 441 -11.18 -39.53 -41.20
C ARG A 441 -10.45 -38.76 -42.31
N GLY A 442 -9.91 -37.59 -41.94
CA GLY A 442 -8.90 -36.85 -42.69
C GLY A 442 -8.55 -35.54 -41.99
N SER A 443 -7.44 -35.56 -41.24
CA SER A 443 -6.60 -34.48 -40.68
C SER A 443 -7.17 -33.06 -40.52
N PRO A 444 -7.12 -32.43 -39.32
CA PRO A 444 -7.22 -30.99 -39.21
C PRO A 444 -5.83 -30.35 -39.29
N ALA A 445 -5.62 -29.59 -40.35
CA ALA A 445 -4.83 -28.38 -40.29
C ALA A 445 -5.74 -27.26 -39.75
N GLY A 446 -5.19 -26.44 -38.85
CA GLY A 446 -5.68 -25.10 -38.53
C GLY A 446 -6.83 -25.05 -37.52
N GLU A 447 -6.50 -24.92 -36.24
CA GLU A 447 -7.37 -24.26 -35.28
C GLU A 447 -6.89 -22.83 -35.03
N SER A 448 -7.89 -21.96 -34.98
CA SER A 448 -7.85 -20.51 -34.95
C SER A 448 -7.33 -19.94 -33.63
N ARG A 449 -6.55 -18.86 -33.74
CA ARG A 449 -6.32 -17.87 -32.68
C ARG A 449 -7.66 -17.30 -32.17
N ALA A 450 -8.19 -17.86 -31.09
CA ALA A 450 -9.02 -17.20 -30.07
C ALA A 450 -9.65 -18.27 -29.16
N GLU A 451 -8.89 -18.78 -28.18
CA GLU A 451 -9.40 -19.32 -26.91
C GLU A 451 -8.21 -19.78 -26.05
N VAL A 452 -7.70 -18.89 -25.19
CA VAL A 452 -6.98 -19.31 -23.98
C VAL A 452 -7.49 -18.43 -22.84
N ALA A 453 -8.51 -18.91 -22.13
CA ALA A 453 -8.89 -18.39 -20.84
C ALA A 453 -8.80 -19.50 -19.79
N ALA A 454 -8.22 -19.16 -18.64
CA ALA A 454 -8.29 -19.85 -17.35
C ALA A 454 -7.49 -21.15 -17.16
N ALA A 455 -6.27 -21.25 -17.69
CA ALA A 455 -5.29 -22.15 -17.10
C ALA A 455 -4.62 -21.45 -15.89
N THR A 456 -4.91 -21.91 -14.68
CA THR A 456 -4.17 -21.50 -13.46
C THR A 456 -2.78 -22.13 -13.39
N ASP A 457 -2.49 -23.06 -14.31
CA ASP A 457 -1.20 -23.71 -14.46
C ASP A 457 -0.84 -23.90 -15.93
N VAL A 458 0.21 -23.22 -16.37
CA VAL A 458 0.77 -23.24 -17.73
C VAL A 458 2.09 -24.00 -17.68
N ARG A 459 2.14 -25.18 -18.31
CA ARG A 459 3.31 -26.05 -18.24
C ARG A 459 3.81 -26.43 -19.62
N ASP A 460 5.13 -26.52 -19.76
CA ASP A 460 5.81 -27.05 -20.94
C ASP A 460 5.36 -26.37 -22.25
N GLN A 461 4.99 -25.09 -22.16
CA GLN A 461 4.59 -24.29 -23.31
C GLN A 461 5.81 -23.65 -23.94
N ASP A 462 5.74 -23.51 -25.26
CA ASP A 462 6.73 -22.80 -26.05
C ASP A 462 6.12 -21.47 -26.48
N TRP A 463 6.55 -20.39 -25.84
CA TRP A 463 6.20 -19.00 -26.16
C TRP A 463 7.40 -18.31 -26.82
N TYR A 464 8.33 -19.06 -27.41
CA TYR A 464 9.51 -18.49 -28.04
C TYR A 464 9.14 -17.43 -29.08
N GLY A 465 9.70 -16.23 -28.93
CA GLY A 465 9.45 -15.11 -29.85
C GLY A 465 8.02 -14.55 -29.81
N ASP A 466 7.18 -14.98 -28.86
CA ASP A 466 5.82 -14.47 -28.74
C ASP A 466 5.79 -13.00 -28.27
N ASP A 467 4.75 -12.30 -28.72
CA ASP A 467 4.37 -10.99 -28.21
C ASP A 467 3.36 -11.15 -27.05
N LEU A 468 3.79 -10.72 -25.87
CA LEU A 468 3.04 -10.77 -24.62
C LEU A 468 2.38 -9.42 -24.27
N SER A 469 2.54 -8.40 -25.12
CA SER A 469 2.09 -7.03 -24.82
C SER A 469 0.63 -6.96 -24.37
N GLY A 470 0.40 -6.23 -23.28
CA GLY A 470 -0.93 -6.03 -22.68
C GLY A 470 -1.61 -7.29 -22.13
N ARG A 471 -0.93 -8.44 -22.05
CA ARG A 471 -1.48 -9.63 -21.41
C ARG A 471 -1.51 -9.45 -19.90
N GLU A 472 -2.57 -9.95 -19.27
CA GLU A 472 -2.71 -9.93 -17.82
C GLU A 472 -2.87 -11.35 -17.28
N HIS A 473 -2.08 -11.68 -16.27
CA HIS A 473 -2.11 -12.94 -15.55
C HIS A 473 -2.15 -12.68 -14.05
N THR A 474 -3.06 -13.34 -13.35
CA THR A 474 -3.17 -13.26 -11.88
C THR A 474 -3.24 -14.65 -11.29
N GLY A 475 -2.34 -14.97 -10.35
CA GLY A 475 -2.32 -16.26 -9.67
C GLY A 475 -1.97 -17.45 -10.57
N VAL A 476 -1.30 -17.22 -11.70
CA VAL A 476 -0.95 -18.29 -12.66
C VAL A 476 0.42 -18.88 -12.33
N SER A 477 0.51 -20.21 -12.35
CA SER A 477 1.76 -20.95 -12.25
C SER A 477 2.31 -21.29 -13.63
N PHE A 478 3.43 -20.72 -14.03
CA PHE A 478 4.19 -21.05 -15.23
C PHE A 478 5.32 -22.02 -14.86
N SER A 479 5.39 -23.19 -15.50
CA SER A 479 6.43 -24.19 -15.23
C SER A 479 7.06 -24.69 -16.52
N ARG A 480 8.38 -24.54 -16.66
CA ARG A 480 9.14 -24.90 -17.88
C ARG A 480 8.57 -24.28 -19.16
N VAL A 481 8.10 -23.04 -19.05
CA VAL A 481 7.67 -22.26 -20.21
C VAL A 481 8.90 -21.62 -20.84
N ASP A 482 9.03 -21.76 -22.15
CA ASP A 482 10.05 -21.07 -22.92
C ASP A 482 9.53 -19.69 -23.33
N LEU A 483 10.03 -18.64 -22.69
CA LEU A 483 9.77 -17.23 -22.97
C LEU A 483 10.99 -16.60 -23.66
N SER A 484 11.85 -17.40 -24.28
CA SER A 484 13.04 -16.87 -24.92
C SER A 484 12.66 -16.01 -26.12
N GLU A 485 13.36 -14.90 -26.31
CA GLU A 485 13.12 -13.93 -27.39
C GLU A 485 11.71 -13.31 -27.41
N THR A 486 10.90 -13.49 -26.36
CA THR A 486 9.59 -12.83 -26.28
C THR A 486 9.75 -11.32 -26.22
N THR A 487 8.79 -10.61 -26.80
CA THR A 487 8.63 -9.17 -26.62
C THR A 487 7.41 -8.88 -25.77
N ASP A 488 7.51 -7.84 -24.96
CA ASP A 488 6.46 -7.46 -24.02
C ASP A 488 6.46 -5.95 -23.83
N ASP A 489 5.34 -5.32 -24.14
CA ASP A 489 5.03 -3.94 -23.78
C ASP A 489 3.80 -3.93 -22.84
N GLY A 490 4.05 -3.67 -21.56
CA GLY A 490 3.02 -3.45 -20.55
C GLY A 490 2.22 -4.68 -20.10
N ALA A 491 2.73 -5.92 -20.27
CA ALA A 491 2.08 -7.08 -19.66
C ALA A 491 2.12 -7.01 -18.13
N VAL A 492 1.10 -7.60 -17.49
CA VAL A 492 0.95 -7.59 -16.04
C VAL A 492 0.82 -9.02 -15.51
N PHE A 493 1.70 -9.39 -14.60
CA PHE A 493 1.72 -10.64 -13.87
C PHE A 493 1.60 -10.31 -12.39
N THR A 494 0.50 -10.73 -11.76
CA THR A 494 0.24 -10.48 -10.33
C THR A 494 0.15 -11.81 -9.59
N ASP A 495 0.87 -11.96 -8.48
CA ASP A 495 0.87 -13.18 -7.65
C ASP A 495 1.16 -14.47 -8.45
N CYS A 496 1.93 -14.36 -9.54
CA CYS A 496 2.25 -15.49 -10.42
C CYS A 496 3.52 -16.22 -9.95
N VAL A 497 3.63 -17.50 -10.31
CA VAL A 497 4.81 -18.31 -9.99
C VAL A 497 5.46 -18.80 -11.27
N PHE A 498 6.74 -18.53 -11.46
CA PHE A 498 7.54 -19.01 -12.58
C PHE A 498 8.55 -20.04 -12.07
N ARG A 499 8.47 -21.28 -12.56
CA ARG A 499 9.39 -22.36 -12.22
C ARG A 499 10.13 -22.84 -13.45
N ASP A 500 11.45 -22.82 -13.40
CA ASP A 500 12.32 -23.32 -14.46
C ASP A 500 11.98 -22.76 -15.86
N CYS A 501 11.51 -21.51 -15.92
CA CYS A 501 11.17 -20.82 -17.17
C CYS A 501 12.41 -20.13 -17.76
N ARG A 502 12.45 -19.99 -19.08
CA ARG A 502 13.56 -19.34 -19.79
C ARG A 502 13.11 -18.01 -20.36
N PHE A 503 13.75 -16.92 -19.97
CA PHE A 503 13.57 -15.57 -20.49
C PHE A 503 14.77 -15.17 -21.35
N THR A 504 15.45 -16.14 -21.98
CA THR A 504 16.71 -15.87 -22.65
C THR A 504 16.48 -14.93 -23.83
N LEU A 505 17.25 -13.84 -23.94
CA LEU A 505 17.08 -12.81 -24.99
C LEU A 505 15.70 -12.14 -25.04
N SER A 506 14.87 -12.29 -24.01
CA SER A 506 13.56 -11.64 -23.97
C SER A 506 13.69 -10.13 -23.75
N ARG A 507 12.70 -9.37 -24.21
CA ARG A 507 12.68 -7.90 -24.11
C ARG A 507 11.35 -7.43 -23.56
N HIS A 508 11.39 -6.79 -22.41
CA HIS A 508 10.22 -6.31 -21.70
C HIS A 508 10.33 -4.80 -21.50
N THR A 509 9.26 -4.07 -21.76
CA THR A 509 9.12 -2.64 -21.54
C THR A 509 7.83 -2.39 -20.78
N ASP A 510 7.87 -1.56 -19.73
CA ASP A 510 6.72 -1.20 -18.89
C ASP A 510 5.95 -2.39 -18.27
N ALA A 511 6.50 -3.61 -18.34
CA ALA A 511 5.88 -4.81 -17.83
C ALA A 511 5.90 -4.85 -16.30
N ALA A 512 4.89 -5.44 -15.67
CA ALA A 512 4.75 -5.49 -14.23
C ALA A 512 4.63 -6.92 -13.69
N PHE A 513 5.62 -7.34 -12.92
CA PHE A 513 5.68 -8.59 -12.17
C PHE A 513 5.51 -8.27 -10.67
N LEU A 514 4.26 -8.24 -10.22
CA LEU A 514 3.88 -7.83 -8.88
C LEU A 514 3.74 -9.06 -7.97
N ASN A 515 4.48 -9.09 -6.87
CA ASN A 515 4.47 -10.20 -5.89
C ASN A 515 4.69 -11.59 -6.52
N CYS A 516 5.45 -11.66 -7.60
CA CYS A 516 5.71 -12.91 -8.32
C CYS A 516 6.85 -13.70 -7.68
N THR A 517 6.83 -15.02 -7.84
CA THR A 517 7.91 -15.90 -7.39
C THR A 517 8.60 -16.54 -8.59
N PHE A 518 9.90 -16.31 -8.74
CA PHE A 518 10.73 -16.93 -9.76
C PHE A 518 11.64 -17.96 -9.10
N THR A 519 11.63 -19.18 -9.61
CA THR A 519 12.44 -20.27 -9.08
C THR A 519 13.13 -21.00 -10.23
N GLY A 520 14.46 -21.07 -10.22
CA GLY A 520 15.21 -21.79 -11.27
C GLY A 520 15.13 -21.15 -12.67
N CYS A 521 14.69 -19.89 -12.77
CA CYS A 521 14.51 -19.23 -14.06
C CYS A 521 15.83 -18.66 -14.61
N SER A 522 15.95 -18.58 -15.93
CA SER A 522 17.10 -17.96 -16.59
C SER A 522 16.70 -16.67 -17.29
N PHE A 523 17.38 -15.58 -16.97
CA PHE A 523 17.23 -14.26 -17.59
C PHE A 523 18.45 -13.90 -18.46
N ALA A 524 19.11 -14.92 -19.02
CA ALA A 524 20.33 -14.70 -19.78
C ALA A 524 20.07 -13.74 -20.96
N GLN A 525 20.79 -12.63 -21.02
CA GLN A 525 20.63 -11.57 -22.04
C GLN A 525 19.22 -10.96 -22.12
N ALA A 526 18.39 -11.13 -21.08
CA ALA A 526 17.09 -10.49 -21.00
C ALA A 526 17.25 -8.98 -20.81
N VAL A 527 16.35 -8.20 -21.42
CA VAL A 527 16.32 -6.73 -21.30
C VAL A 527 15.01 -6.31 -20.66
N PHE A 528 15.09 -5.55 -19.58
CA PHE A 528 13.95 -4.96 -18.88
C PHE A 528 14.08 -3.45 -18.85
N THR A 529 13.14 -2.74 -19.47
CA THR A 529 13.11 -1.28 -19.51
C THR A 529 11.85 -0.77 -18.81
N ASP A 530 12.01 0.04 -17.77
CA ASP A 530 10.90 0.60 -16.97
C ASP A 530 9.93 -0.44 -16.35
N CYS A 531 10.38 -1.70 -16.24
CA CYS A 531 9.58 -2.79 -15.68
C CYS A 531 9.47 -2.71 -14.14
N LYS A 532 8.40 -3.29 -13.61
CA LYS A 532 8.14 -3.41 -12.18
C LYS A 532 8.32 -4.85 -11.71
N PHE A 533 9.08 -5.04 -10.62
CA PHE A 533 9.24 -6.33 -9.94
C PHE A 533 8.89 -6.24 -8.46
N VAL A 534 7.99 -5.32 -8.11
CA VAL A 534 7.68 -4.95 -6.72
C VAL A 534 7.25 -6.16 -5.91
N GLY A 535 7.95 -6.42 -4.79
CA GLY A 535 7.66 -7.53 -3.88
C GLY A 535 7.97 -8.93 -4.43
N SER A 536 8.56 -9.03 -5.63
CA SER A 536 8.86 -10.31 -6.27
C SER A 536 10.11 -10.98 -5.68
N THR A 537 10.15 -12.30 -5.74
CA THR A 537 11.26 -13.10 -5.18
C THR A 537 11.93 -13.94 -6.25
N PHE A 538 13.25 -14.04 -6.17
CA PHE A 538 14.07 -14.81 -7.11
C PHE A 538 14.90 -15.82 -6.33
N ASP A 539 14.62 -17.11 -6.53
CA ASP A 539 15.37 -18.22 -5.96
C ASP A 539 16.04 -19.03 -7.06
N ARG A 540 17.34 -19.31 -6.91
CA ARG A 540 18.15 -20.08 -7.89
C ARG A 540 18.01 -19.57 -9.34
N CYS A 541 17.83 -18.26 -9.53
CA CYS A 541 17.73 -17.65 -10.86
C CYS A 541 19.09 -17.13 -11.35
N THR A 542 19.25 -16.99 -12.66
CA THR A 542 20.48 -16.48 -13.31
C THR A 542 20.19 -15.20 -14.10
N PHE A 543 21.06 -14.20 -13.99
CA PHE A 543 20.93 -12.88 -14.65
C PHE A 543 22.06 -12.60 -15.65
N ASP A 544 22.53 -13.66 -16.28
CA ASP A 544 23.74 -13.65 -17.08
C ASP A 544 23.65 -12.67 -18.26
N LEU A 545 24.42 -11.57 -18.26
CA LEU A 545 24.31 -10.50 -19.28
C LEU A 545 22.92 -9.84 -19.35
N ALA A 546 22.11 -9.96 -18.30
CA ALA A 546 20.83 -9.27 -18.22
C ALA A 546 21.04 -7.76 -18.09
N THR A 547 20.15 -6.99 -18.72
CA THR A 547 20.15 -5.52 -18.66
C THR A 547 18.82 -5.04 -18.08
N VAL A 548 18.88 -4.20 -17.06
CA VAL A 548 17.73 -3.57 -16.40
C VAL A 548 17.94 -2.06 -16.38
N GLU A 549 17.03 -1.33 -17.02
CA GLU A 549 17.09 0.12 -17.15
C GLU A 549 15.78 0.73 -16.62
N GLY A 550 15.87 1.59 -15.61
CA GLY A 550 14.70 2.24 -15.01
C GLY A 550 13.79 1.28 -14.24
N GLY A 551 12.55 1.71 -14.01
CA GLY A 551 11.52 0.86 -13.37
C GLY A 551 11.59 0.76 -11.84
N ASP A 552 10.72 -0.09 -11.28
CA ASP A 552 10.53 -0.24 -9.83
C ASP A 552 10.66 -1.69 -9.35
N TRP A 553 11.77 -1.93 -8.68
CA TRP A 553 12.18 -3.18 -8.07
C TRP A 553 12.27 -2.99 -6.55
N SER A 554 11.35 -2.24 -5.96
CA SER A 554 11.26 -2.13 -4.50
C SER A 554 10.82 -3.46 -3.88
N PHE A 555 11.37 -3.79 -2.71
CA PHE A 555 11.04 -4.99 -1.93
C PHE A 555 11.34 -6.35 -2.60
N VAL A 556 12.11 -6.39 -3.69
CA VAL A 556 12.48 -7.67 -4.30
C VAL A 556 13.46 -8.43 -3.40
N ALA A 557 13.39 -9.76 -3.43
CA ALA A 557 14.40 -10.62 -2.84
C ALA A 557 15.29 -11.27 -3.90
N LEU A 558 16.58 -10.90 -3.91
CA LEU A 558 17.65 -11.44 -4.77
C LEU A 558 18.77 -12.06 -3.91
N ARG A 559 18.41 -12.69 -2.79
CA ARG A 559 19.37 -13.31 -1.87
C ARG A 559 20.25 -14.30 -2.61
N ARG A 560 21.57 -14.16 -2.49
CA ARG A 560 22.57 -15.05 -3.13
C ARG A 560 22.49 -15.11 -4.66
N ALA A 561 21.77 -14.18 -5.30
CA ALA A 561 21.69 -14.11 -6.75
C ALA A 561 23.08 -13.79 -7.35
N ASP A 562 23.33 -14.28 -8.54
CA ASP A 562 24.52 -13.93 -9.32
C ASP A 562 24.16 -12.84 -10.34
N LEU A 563 24.69 -11.65 -10.09
CA LEU A 563 24.55 -10.44 -10.90
C LEU A 563 25.91 -10.00 -11.47
N SER A 564 26.98 -10.81 -11.35
CA SER A 564 28.36 -10.43 -11.72
C SER A 564 28.52 -9.95 -13.16
N ARG A 565 27.65 -10.42 -14.07
CA ARG A 565 27.62 -10.01 -15.48
C ARG A 565 26.38 -9.22 -15.87
N ALA A 566 25.57 -8.78 -14.90
CA ALA A 566 24.36 -8.02 -15.15
C ALA A 566 24.62 -6.52 -15.10
N ALA A 567 23.77 -5.75 -15.79
CA ALA A 567 23.76 -4.30 -15.76
C ALA A 567 22.41 -3.80 -15.25
N PHE A 568 22.42 -3.00 -14.18
CA PHE A 568 21.27 -2.31 -13.62
C PHE A 568 21.57 -0.82 -13.63
N THR A 569 20.70 -0.02 -14.24
CA THR A 569 20.86 1.44 -14.33
C THR A 569 19.56 2.16 -14.02
N GLY A 570 19.57 3.11 -13.07
CA GLY A 570 18.42 3.98 -12.79
C GLY A 570 17.22 3.26 -12.14
N VAL A 571 17.43 2.07 -11.59
CA VAL A 571 16.36 1.23 -11.05
C VAL A 571 16.05 1.61 -9.61
N ARG A 572 14.77 1.73 -9.25
CA ARG A 572 14.36 1.87 -7.85
C ARG A 572 14.40 0.53 -7.16
N MET A 573 15.23 0.37 -6.12
CA MET A 573 15.42 -0.90 -5.38
C MET A 573 15.29 -0.70 -3.86
N ARG A 574 14.29 0.09 -3.43
CA ARG A 574 14.09 0.40 -2.02
C ARG A 574 13.72 -0.83 -1.22
N GLU A 575 14.31 -0.97 -0.04
CA GLU A 575 14.09 -2.13 0.84
C GLU A 575 14.30 -3.48 0.13
N ALA A 576 15.09 -3.51 -0.96
CA ALA A 576 15.45 -4.75 -1.64
C ALA A 576 16.35 -5.61 -0.75
N ASP A 577 16.22 -6.92 -0.87
CA ASP A 577 17.01 -7.89 -0.14
C ASP A 577 18.08 -8.49 -1.05
N LEU A 578 19.28 -7.94 -0.95
CA LEU A 578 20.49 -8.29 -1.69
C LEU A 578 21.49 -9.04 -0.80
N THR A 579 21.02 -9.66 0.28
CA THR A 579 21.87 -10.40 1.23
C THR A 579 22.66 -11.48 0.49
N GLU A 580 23.98 -11.50 0.66
CA GLU A 580 24.93 -12.43 0.02
C GLU A 580 24.89 -12.43 -1.53
N VAL A 581 24.41 -11.35 -2.17
CA VAL A 581 24.43 -11.24 -3.64
C VAL A 581 25.88 -11.28 -4.16
N ARG A 582 26.09 -11.93 -5.31
CA ARG A 582 27.38 -11.95 -6.02
C ARG A 582 27.29 -10.99 -7.20
N ALA A 583 27.85 -9.80 -7.07
CA ALA A 583 27.83 -8.77 -8.11
C ALA A 583 29.23 -8.23 -8.40
N ALA A 584 30.26 -9.08 -8.25
CA ALA A 584 31.62 -8.73 -8.59
C ALA A 584 31.72 -8.30 -10.07
N GLY A 585 32.23 -7.09 -10.32
CA GLY A 585 32.36 -6.50 -11.65
C GLY A 585 31.05 -6.04 -12.30
N ALA A 586 29.91 -6.11 -11.58
CA ALA A 586 28.61 -5.71 -12.11
C ALA A 586 28.51 -4.19 -12.37
N ILE A 587 27.61 -3.80 -13.27
CA ILE A 587 27.27 -2.38 -13.51
C ILE A 587 25.98 -2.09 -12.74
N LEU A 588 26.05 -1.26 -11.71
CA LEU A 588 24.97 -0.97 -10.77
C LEU A 588 24.86 0.55 -10.55
N LEU A 589 24.45 1.26 -11.60
CA LEU A 589 24.51 2.72 -11.69
C LEU A 589 23.18 3.37 -11.31
N HIS A 590 23.24 4.50 -10.61
CA HIS A 590 22.05 5.33 -10.31
C HIS A 590 20.89 4.57 -9.64
N LEU A 591 21.20 3.54 -8.86
CA LEU A 591 20.19 2.73 -8.17
C LEU A 591 19.72 3.40 -6.89
N ASP A 592 18.42 3.41 -6.63
CA ASP A 592 17.89 3.79 -5.32
C ASP A 592 17.88 2.56 -4.41
N LEU A 593 18.97 2.34 -3.66
CA LEU A 593 19.10 1.24 -2.69
C LEU A 593 18.76 1.68 -1.26
N SER A 594 17.93 2.74 -1.11
CA SER A 594 17.54 3.20 0.22
C SER A 594 16.89 2.08 1.04
N ALA A 595 17.41 1.87 2.25
CA ALA A 595 17.03 0.80 3.17
C ALA A 595 17.16 -0.65 2.63
N ALA A 596 17.95 -0.88 1.58
CA ALA A 596 18.25 -2.22 1.09
C ALA A 596 19.09 -3.03 2.10
N GLN A 597 18.95 -4.35 2.08
CA GLN A 597 19.76 -5.29 2.87
C GLN A 597 20.89 -5.83 2.00
N LEU A 598 22.15 -5.55 2.36
CA LEU A 598 23.32 -5.95 1.58
C LEU A 598 24.30 -6.83 2.38
N ALA A 599 23.93 -7.33 3.55
CA ALA A 599 24.84 -8.09 4.40
C ALA A 599 25.45 -9.29 3.64
N GLY A 600 26.78 -9.40 3.66
CA GLY A 600 27.53 -10.44 2.97
C GLY A 600 27.63 -10.30 1.45
N ALA A 601 27.17 -9.20 0.86
CA ALA A 601 27.25 -8.98 -0.59
C ALA A 601 28.71 -8.87 -1.07
N ASP A 602 28.99 -9.44 -2.24
CA ASP A 602 30.23 -9.24 -2.99
C ASP A 602 29.98 -8.22 -4.11
N LEU A 603 30.47 -7.00 -3.93
CA LEU A 603 30.42 -5.90 -4.89
C LEU A 603 31.84 -5.55 -5.39
N SER A 604 32.79 -6.49 -5.30
CA SER A 604 34.17 -6.24 -5.69
C SER A 604 34.28 -5.86 -7.16
N GLY A 605 34.97 -4.75 -7.47
CA GLY A 605 35.10 -4.25 -8.84
C GLY A 605 33.82 -3.71 -9.48
N ALA A 606 32.68 -3.70 -8.77
CA ALA A 606 31.41 -3.22 -9.31
C ALA A 606 31.43 -1.71 -9.54
N ASP A 607 30.70 -1.24 -10.56
CA ASP A 607 30.48 0.19 -10.79
C ASP A 607 29.18 0.64 -10.12
N LEU A 608 29.31 1.35 -8.99
CA LEU A 608 28.21 1.75 -8.13
C LEU A 608 27.83 3.23 -8.29
N ARG A 609 28.49 3.98 -9.19
CA ARG A 609 28.39 5.45 -9.22
C ARG A 609 26.95 5.95 -9.34
N GLY A 610 26.63 6.98 -8.55
CA GLY A 610 25.31 7.59 -8.50
C GLY A 610 24.23 6.77 -7.78
N SER A 611 24.52 5.56 -7.32
CA SER A 611 23.60 4.75 -6.51
C SER A 611 23.52 5.23 -5.05
N ASP A 612 22.38 5.08 -4.40
CA ASP A 612 22.23 5.37 -2.97
C ASP A 612 22.93 4.28 -2.15
N LEU A 613 24.03 4.62 -1.44
CA LEU A 613 24.76 3.68 -0.60
C LEU A 613 24.51 3.90 0.90
N THR A 614 23.49 4.67 1.28
CA THR A 614 23.24 5.05 2.69
C THR A 614 22.88 3.90 3.61
N ALA A 615 22.33 2.81 3.05
CA ALA A 615 21.98 1.59 3.80
C ALA A 615 23.11 0.56 3.87
N LEU A 616 24.21 0.78 3.14
CA LEU A 616 25.32 -0.16 3.04
C LEU A 616 26.24 -0.03 4.26
N ASP A 617 26.55 -1.16 4.91
CA ASP A 617 27.62 -1.25 5.90
C ASP A 617 28.91 -1.77 5.25
N PRO A 618 29.97 -0.94 5.11
CA PRO A 618 31.21 -1.35 4.45
C PRO A 618 31.97 -2.48 5.17
N ARG A 619 31.57 -2.85 6.39
CA ARG A 619 32.16 -3.96 7.15
C ARG A 619 31.54 -5.31 6.80
N GLU A 620 30.34 -5.29 6.22
CA GLU A 620 29.57 -6.49 5.88
C GLU A 620 29.55 -6.76 4.37
N VAL A 621 30.15 -5.89 3.55
CA VAL A 621 30.13 -5.96 2.08
C VAL A 621 31.55 -5.91 1.54
N ASP A 622 31.88 -6.77 0.59
CA ASP A 622 33.15 -6.66 -0.14
C ASP A 622 33.04 -5.58 -1.21
N LEU A 623 33.76 -4.47 -1.01
CA LEU A 623 33.84 -3.34 -1.93
C LEU A 623 35.20 -3.24 -2.63
N THR A 624 36.01 -4.30 -2.59
CA THR A 624 37.39 -4.26 -3.11
C THR A 624 37.40 -3.87 -4.59
N GLY A 625 38.00 -2.71 -4.91
CA GLY A 625 38.07 -2.20 -6.28
C GLY A 625 36.77 -1.65 -6.85
N ALA A 626 35.69 -1.53 -6.06
CA ALA A 626 34.44 -0.94 -6.51
C ALA A 626 34.63 0.55 -6.89
N GLN A 627 33.89 1.00 -7.91
CA GLN A 627 33.89 2.39 -8.37
C GLN A 627 32.73 3.15 -7.73
N VAL A 628 33.04 4.26 -7.06
CA VAL A 628 32.07 5.15 -6.41
C VAL A 628 32.41 6.62 -6.73
N ASP A 629 31.42 7.51 -6.62
CA ASP A 629 31.63 8.96 -6.75
C ASP A 629 32.03 9.61 -5.41
N GLY A 630 32.36 10.91 -5.47
CA GLY A 630 32.84 11.65 -4.30
C GLY A 630 31.80 11.74 -3.16
N GLY A 631 30.51 11.85 -3.48
CA GLY A 631 29.45 11.90 -2.47
C GLY A 631 29.28 10.55 -1.78
N GLN A 632 29.30 9.48 -2.56
CA GLN A 632 29.25 8.10 -2.07
C GLN A 632 30.48 7.76 -1.19
N ALA A 633 31.67 8.22 -1.57
CA ALA A 633 32.87 8.03 -0.75
C ALA A 633 32.69 8.63 0.65
N VAL A 634 32.09 9.83 0.75
CA VAL A 634 31.77 10.46 2.05
C VAL A 634 30.78 9.61 2.84
N VAL A 635 29.74 9.07 2.20
CA VAL A 635 28.75 8.18 2.84
C VAL A 635 29.42 6.94 3.43
N LEU A 636 30.26 6.25 2.65
CA LEU A 636 30.94 5.02 3.08
C LEU A 636 31.94 5.28 4.22
N VAL A 637 32.75 6.34 4.10
CA VAL A 637 33.69 6.74 5.15
C VAL A 637 32.96 7.09 6.45
N THR A 638 31.82 7.78 6.35
CA THR A 638 30.98 8.10 7.51
C THR A 638 30.35 6.85 8.13
N ALA A 639 29.94 5.87 7.32
CA ALA A 639 29.40 4.59 7.79
C ALA A 639 30.44 3.77 8.58
N LEU A 640 31.73 3.92 8.26
CA LEU A 640 32.84 3.38 9.05
C LEU A 640 33.08 4.10 10.39
N GLY A 641 32.33 5.17 10.68
CA GLY A 641 32.44 5.96 11.92
C GLY A 641 33.44 7.10 11.86
N LEU A 642 33.99 7.41 10.68
CA LEU A 642 34.92 8.53 10.49
C LEU A 642 34.15 9.85 10.28
N ARG A 643 34.73 10.97 10.71
CA ARG A 643 34.19 12.31 10.44
C ARG A 643 34.91 12.90 9.24
N VAL A 644 34.17 13.19 8.17
CA VAL A 644 34.71 13.88 7.00
C VAL A 644 34.53 15.39 7.19
N GLY A 645 35.64 16.12 7.30
CA GLY A 645 35.66 17.58 7.38
C GLY A 645 35.99 18.22 6.02
N PRO A 646 35.65 19.50 5.81
CA PRO A 646 36.11 20.24 4.65
C PRO A 646 37.65 20.33 4.67
N GLU A 647 38.25 20.44 3.48
CA GLU A 647 39.68 20.70 3.36
C GLU A 647 40.00 22.01 4.09
N ALA A 648 40.99 22.00 4.98
CA ALA A 648 41.34 23.19 5.75
C ALA A 648 41.74 24.32 4.78
N ALA A 649 41.03 25.45 4.84
CA ALA A 649 41.36 26.63 4.06
C ALA A 649 42.81 27.05 4.38
N ARG A 650 43.67 27.09 3.37
CA ARG A 650 45.05 27.55 3.48
C ARG A 650 45.15 29.06 3.50
#